data_AF-A0A128F197-F1
#
_entry.id   AF-A0A128F197-F1
#
_cell.length_a   1.000
_cell.length_b   1.000
_cell.length_c   1.000
_cell.angle_alpha   90.00
_cell.angle_beta   90.00
_cell.angle_gamma   90.00
#
_symmetry.space_group_name_H-M   'P 1'
#
loop_
_entity.id
_entity.type
_entity.pdbx_description
1 polymer ?
#
loop_
_entity_poly.entity_id
_entity_poly.type
_entity_poly.pdbx_seq_one_letter_code
_entity_poly.pdbx_strand_id
1 'polypeptide(L)'
;MNKTFKMGFLSVAIATGLAGCSSLQSDAAQQGKVDALASQLNISYDVETNHGAQEGMTCQDMGAEWASCNKILMTVVNDGEAVSGNDWKIYLHSIRVILDVENKDFAIEHITGDLYVMTPTASFDGFAAGETIEIPLIQEYWTLFETDFMPRAYVTAGNAIPKAIASLNTENVDAYVTEIEGKNWKRTPEDNNILATAASRYAKNSDVAALAKGAIEASIIPTPLKTKQMRGALHIASGFEVTNNALDADQLAAFEKRAELLGVNVEGDIALNINVDAKAFEGKEAVSGAYKLAVNAGGVEVIGFDSVGAFYGLQSMLALMDNGDDEMLPWVAIEDAPRFEYRGVMVDVARNFHSKEAMLRTIEQMAAYKLNKLHLHLTDDEGWRLEIPGLPELTDVGSNRCHDLSETSCLLPQLGSGPSTDNFGSGYFSKADYMEILRHAKARGIEVIPEIDMPAHSRAAVVSMEARYKKYAEQGDLAKAEEFRLMDPQDTSNVTTVQFYDKRSFINPCMDSSMNFVNKVITEVKAMHDAAGMPLNTWHFGGDEAKNIKLNAGFQDTNATDQVAWKGNIDLSQQDKPFAKSPMCQKLIEEGVVSDFGHLPSFFAEKVSGAVAEQGIENFQAWQDGLKYSKDASAFKTENTRVNFWDVLYWGGDASAYDWAAKGYDLIVSNPDYVYMDMPYEVDPKERGYYWATRATDTRKMFGFAPENLPQNAETSVDRDGNGFNGKGTVEHNEGFHGLSAQLWSETVRTDEQYEYMVFPRVIAAAERAWHKADWELDYQVGKQFNQETSHVNKDAQLQDWTRFANVMGQREMAKLDASGINYRIPVPGAIMQDGKLHMNISMPGLPMQYSVDGGQSWMDYVAPVALDNNANVEVRALSADKQREGRAVSL
;
A
#
# COMPACT_ATOMS: atom_id res chain seq x y z
N MET A 1 -48.84 32.00 61.98
CA MET A 1 -49.34 31.37 60.74
C MET A 1 -48.54 31.94 59.56
N ASN A 2 -47.88 31.04 58.83
CA ASN A 2 -47.18 31.19 57.54
C ASN A 2 -47.97 31.99 56.48
N LYS A 3 -47.43 32.48 55.35
CA LYS A 3 -46.07 32.72 54.84
C LYS A 3 -46.25 33.58 53.58
N THR A 4 -45.37 34.54 53.42
CA THR A 4 -44.82 35.11 52.18
C THR A 4 -44.67 34.08 51.05
N PHE A 5 -45.15 34.38 49.83
CA PHE A 5 -44.59 33.92 48.54
C PHE A 5 -45.38 34.54 47.39
N LYS A 6 -44.81 35.53 46.69
CA LYS A 6 -45.14 35.91 45.28
C LYS A 6 -44.26 37.09 44.83
N MET A 7 -43.00 36.78 44.50
CA MET A 7 -42.14 37.59 43.63
C MET A 7 -40.92 36.73 43.29
N GLY A 8 -40.98 35.98 42.20
CA GLY A 8 -39.92 35.05 41.83
C GLY A 8 -40.36 34.06 40.77
N PHE A 9 -40.84 34.54 39.62
CA PHE A 9 -41.04 33.69 38.44
C PHE A 9 -40.90 34.43 37.09
N LEU A 10 -40.70 35.75 37.06
CA LEU A 10 -40.46 36.50 35.82
C LEU A 10 -38.97 36.74 35.52
N SER A 11 -38.09 36.62 36.53
CA SER A 11 -36.64 36.81 36.38
C SER A 11 -35.89 35.56 35.91
N VAL A 12 -36.48 34.36 36.03
CA VAL A 12 -35.84 33.10 35.60
C VAL A 12 -36.04 32.85 34.10
N ALA A 13 -37.17 33.24 33.51
CA ALA A 13 -37.43 33.08 32.08
C ALA A 13 -36.65 34.09 31.20
N ILE A 14 -36.35 35.28 31.73
CA ILE A 14 -35.50 36.28 31.06
C ILE A 14 -34.02 35.91 31.21
N ALA A 15 -33.61 35.34 32.34
CA ALA A 15 -32.24 34.88 32.55
C ALA A 15 -31.89 33.63 31.70
N THR A 16 -32.81 32.69 31.50
CA THR A 16 -32.60 31.55 30.58
C THR A 16 -32.66 31.96 29.11
N GLY A 17 -33.50 32.94 28.74
CA GLY A 17 -33.51 33.53 27.39
C GLY A 17 -32.25 34.33 27.05
N LEU A 18 -31.69 35.05 28.02
CA LEU A 18 -30.42 35.79 27.86
C LEU A 18 -29.21 34.85 27.83
N ALA A 19 -29.19 33.79 28.65
CA ALA A 19 -28.12 32.78 28.63
C ALA A 19 -28.09 31.99 27.31
N GLY A 20 -29.26 31.62 26.77
CA GLY A 20 -29.37 30.97 25.46
C GLY A 20 -29.01 31.89 24.29
N CYS A 21 -29.30 33.20 24.38
CA CYS A 21 -28.84 34.16 23.37
C CYS A 21 -27.32 34.39 23.43
N SER A 22 -26.72 34.42 24.62
CA SER A 22 -25.27 34.58 24.76
C SER A 22 -24.49 33.37 24.27
N SER A 23 -24.98 32.13 24.47
CA SER A 23 -24.34 30.93 23.94
C SER A 23 -24.45 30.84 22.42
N LEU A 24 -25.63 31.17 21.87
CA LEU A 24 -25.82 31.22 20.41
C LEU A 24 -24.94 32.30 19.74
N GLN A 25 -24.73 33.44 20.41
CA GLN A 25 -23.82 34.48 19.92
C GLN A 25 -22.34 34.07 20.02
N SER A 26 -21.93 33.35 21.07
CA SER A 26 -20.55 32.83 21.18
C SER A 26 -20.26 31.76 20.14
N ASP A 27 -21.20 30.84 19.91
CA ASP A 27 -21.04 29.76 18.92
C ASP A 27 -20.97 30.34 17.50
N ALA A 28 -21.81 31.34 17.18
CA ALA A 28 -21.77 32.02 15.89
C ALA A 28 -20.46 32.81 15.68
N ALA A 29 -19.90 33.43 16.73
CA ALA A 29 -18.63 34.12 16.67
C ALA A 29 -17.44 33.16 16.49
N GLN A 30 -17.47 32.00 17.16
CA GLN A 30 -16.47 30.94 16.97
C GLN A 30 -16.55 30.35 15.57
N GLN A 31 -17.75 30.11 15.05
CA GLN A 31 -17.92 29.63 13.68
C GLN A 31 -17.41 30.65 12.65
N GLY A 32 -17.73 31.94 12.81
CA GLY A 32 -17.20 32.99 11.95
C GLY A 32 -15.67 33.04 11.93
N LYS A 33 -15.02 32.74 13.07
CA LYS A 33 -13.56 32.64 13.15
C LYS A 33 -13.01 31.42 12.40
N VAL A 34 -13.61 30.25 12.60
CA VAL A 34 -13.22 29.04 11.84
C VAL A 34 -13.39 29.26 10.35
N ASP A 35 -14.51 29.85 9.93
CA ASP A 35 -14.78 30.15 8.53
C ASP A 35 -13.76 31.14 7.95
N ALA A 36 -13.40 32.18 8.71
CA ALA A 36 -12.38 33.14 8.30
C ALA A 36 -11.02 32.45 8.13
N LEU A 37 -10.51 31.78 9.17
CA LEU A 37 -9.20 31.12 9.11
C LEU A 37 -9.14 30.05 8.02
N ALA A 38 -10.16 29.20 7.90
CA ALA A 38 -10.16 28.13 6.91
C ALA A 38 -10.26 28.62 5.45
N SER A 39 -10.84 29.81 5.21
CA SER A 39 -10.95 30.38 3.85
C SER A 39 -9.84 31.36 3.50
N GLN A 40 -9.18 31.97 4.49
CA GLN A 40 -8.24 33.07 4.30
C GLN A 40 -6.78 32.66 4.52
N LEU A 41 -6.52 31.60 5.32
CA LEU A 41 -5.17 31.09 5.47
C LEU A 41 -4.77 30.29 4.23
N ASN A 42 -3.62 30.65 3.68
CA ASN A 42 -2.93 29.93 2.64
C ASN A 42 -1.64 29.38 3.24
N ILE A 43 -1.52 28.05 3.24
CA ILE A 43 -0.38 27.33 3.83
C ILE A 43 0.42 26.69 2.71
N SER A 44 1.73 26.88 2.75
CA SER A 44 2.70 26.17 1.91
C SER A 44 3.87 25.62 2.72
N TYR A 45 4.53 24.60 2.20
CA TYR A 45 5.71 23.97 2.79
C TYR A 45 6.91 24.04 1.85
N ASP A 46 8.09 24.19 2.45
CA ASP A 46 9.38 24.08 1.78
C ASP A 46 10.33 23.22 2.64
N VAL A 47 11.19 22.43 1.99
CA VAL A 47 12.22 21.65 2.66
C VAL A 47 13.48 22.49 2.71
N GLU A 48 13.80 23.08 3.87
CA GLU A 48 15.04 23.85 4.02
C GLU A 48 16.26 22.92 3.96
N THR A 49 16.22 21.82 4.72
CA THR A 49 17.29 20.82 4.73
C THR A 49 16.80 19.44 5.17
N ASN A 50 17.29 18.39 4.51
CA ASN A 50 17.15 17.01 4.94
C ASN A 50 18.38 16.46 5.71
N HIS A 51 19.37 17.31 5.95
CA HIS A 51 20.66 16.91 6.54
C HIS A 51 20.91 17.65 7.87
N GLY A 52 19.87 17.82 8.68
CA GLY A 52 19.88 18.71 9.84
C GLY A 52 21.04 18.44 10.81
N ALA A 53 21.29 17.17 11.13
CA ALA A 53 22.40 16.78 12.02
C ALA A 53 23.78 17.15 11.43
N GLN A 54 23.96 16.92 10.12
CA GLN A 54 25.19 17.26 9.40
C GLN A 54 25.39 18.78 9.28
N GLU A 55 24.30 19.54 9.34
CA GLU A 55 24.28 21.01 9.26
C GLU A 55 24.24 21.69 10.65
N GLY A 56 24.39 20.92 11.72
CA GLY A 56 24.61 21.42 13.08
C GLY A 56 23.36 21.50 13.97
N MET A 57 22.22 20.98 13.52
CA MET A 57 21.03 20.84 14.37
C MET A 57 21.26 19.77 15.44
N THR A 58 20.74 20.00 16.64
CA THR A 58 20.89 19.09 17.79
C THR A 58 19.88 17.94 17.75
N CYS A 59 19.78 17.21 16.64
CA CYS A 59 18.81 16.12 16.44
C CYS A 59 18.90 15.05 17.54
N GLN A 60 20.12 14.77 18.02
CA GLN A 60 20.38 13.90 19.16
C GLN A 60 19.65 14.37 20.42
N ASP A 61 19.80 15.64 20.79
CA ASP A 61 19.22 16.20 22.03
C ASP A 61 17.70 16.34 21.95
N MET A 62 17.17 16.54 20.74
CA MET A 62 15.73 16.53 20.46
C MET A 62 15.12 15.12 20.48
N GLY A 63 15.93 14.07 20.67
CA GLY A 63 15.44 12.70 20.76
C GLY A 63 15.03 12.11 19.42
N ALA A 64 15.63 12.53 18.30
CA ALA A 64 15.39 11.96 16.98
C ALA A 64 16.06 10.58 16.84
N GLU A 65 15.33 9.57 16.36
CA GLU A 65 15.89 8.24 16.12
C GLU A 65 17.08 8.31 15.16
N TRP A 66 18.15 7.59 15.48
CA TRP A 66 19.41 7.62 14.74
C TRP A 66 20.03 9.03 14.61
N ALA A 67 19.68 9.95 15.52
CA ALA A 67 20.05 11.36 15.49
C ALA A 67 19.82 12.01 14.12
N SER A 68 18.77 11.61 13.41
CA SER A 68 18.45 12.09 12.06
C SER A 68 17.22 13.00 12.13
N CYS A 69 17.36 14.24 11.71
CA CYS A 69 16.25 15.18 11.63
C CYS A 69 16.39 16.10 10.41
N ASN A 70 15.27 16.67 9.98
CA ASN A 70 15.16 17.62 8.88
C ASN A 70 14.51 18.93 9.38
N LYS A 71 14.55 19.95 8.52
CA LYS A 71 13.91 21.23 8.77
C LYS A 71 13.00 21.61 7.63
N ILE A 72 11.73 21.86 7.97
CA ILE A 72 10.67 22.26 7.04
C ILE A 72 10.26 23.69 7.37
N LEU A 73 10.15 24.56 6.36
CA LEU A 73 9.54 25.86 6.51
C LEU A 73 8.06 25.77 6.16
N MET A 74 7.18 25.95 7.14
CA MET A 74 5.75 26.15 6.91
C MET A 74 5.48 27.65 6.82
N THR A 75 5.00 28.12 5.67
CA THR A 75 4.61 29.51 5.45
C THR A 75 3.10 29.64 5.52
N VAL A 76 2.60 30.56 6.34
CA VAL A 76 1.17 30.85 6.47
C VAL A 76 0.92 32.29 6.03
N VAL A 77 0.14 32.48 4.97
CA VAL A 77 -0.29 33.78 4.48
C VAL A 77 -1.76 33.99 4.81
N ASN A 78 -2.12 35.13 5.40
CA ASN A 78 -3.52 35.53 5.55
C ASN A 78 -3.95 36.41 4.38
N ASP A 79 -4.59 35.81 3.37
CA ASP A 79 -5.07 36.51 2.16
C ASP A 79 -6.38 37.30 2.40
N GLY A 80 -6.90 37.30 3.62
CA GLY A 80 -8.17 37.92 3.99
C GLY A 80 -8.06 39.12 4.92
N GLU A 81 -9.12 39.29 5.72
CA GLU A 81 -9.16 40.34 6.75
C GLU A 81 -8.34 39.91 7.97
N ALA A 82 -7.99 40.86 8.84
CA ALA A 82 -7.24 40.51 10.06
C ALA A 82 -8.08 39.60 10.97
N VAL A 83 -7.49 38.49 11.43
CA VAL A 83 -8.10 37.55 12.37
C VAL A 83 -7.39 37.65 13.72
N SER A 84 -8.10 38.21 14.71
CA SER A 84 -7.56 38.39 16.06
C SER A 84 -8.00 37.29 17.05
N GLY A 85 -7.20 37.10 18.09
CA GLY A 85 -7.51 36.27 19.25
C GLY A 85 -7.04 34.82 19.11
N ASN A 86 -6.87 34.16 20.26
CA ASN A 86 -6.06 32.93 20.36
C ASN A 86 -6.90 31.69 20.68
N ASP A 87 -8.22 31.84 20.75
CA ASP A 87 -9.18 30.73 20.94
C ASP A 87 -9.51 30.08 19.59
N TRP A 88 -8.53 29.36 19.03
CA TRP A 88 -8.63 28.49 17.86
C TRP A 88 -7.46 27.51 17.84
N LYS A 89 -7.59 26.43 17.07
CA LYS A 89 -6.54 25.42 16.87
C LYS A 89 -6.45 25.06 15.38
N ILE A 90 -5.25 24.71 14.92
CA ILE A 90 -5.03 24.08 13.61
C ILE A 90 -4.59 22.65 13.85
N TYR A 91 -5.34 21.69 13.31
CA TYR A 91 -4.93 20.30 13.26
C TYR A 91 -4.23 20.03 11.94
N LEU A 92 -3.10 19.33 12.00
CA LEU A 92 -2.27 19.00 10.84
C LEU A 92 -1.78 17.55 10.93
N HIS A 93 -1.43 17.00 9.78
CA HIS A 93 -1.01 15.62 9.63
C HIS A 93 0.48 15.56 9.28
N SER A 94 1.22 14.72 9.98
CA SER A 94 2.64 14.50 9.73
C SER A 94 3.00 13.04 9.95
N ILE A 95 3.42 12.37 8.89
CA ILE A 95 3.98 11.01 8.92
C ILE A 95 5.39 10.95 9.54
N ARG A 96 5.92 12.10 9.95
CA ARG A 96 7.15 12.28 10.71
C ARG A 96 6.83 12.84 12.09
N VAL A 97 7.64 12.49 13.09
CA VAL A 97 7.52 13.12 14.40
C VAL A 97 7.97 14.58 14.30
N ILE A 98 7.13 15.53 14.71
CA ILE A 98 7.53 16.94 14.83
C ILE A 98 8.22 17.11 16.18
N LEU A 99 9.52 17.37 16.15
CA LEU A 99 10.40 17.44 17.30
C LEU A 99 10.40 18.84 17.94
N ASP A 100 10.29 19.89 17.12
CA ASP A 100 10.28 21.28 17.58
C ASP A 100 9.59 22.23 16.59
N VAL A 101 9.18 23.41 17.08
CA VAL A 101 8.62 24.52 16.31
C VAL A 101 9.38 25.81 16.68
N GLU A 102 10.15 26.35 15.74
CA GLU A 102 11.05 27.49 16.01
C GLU A 102 10.35 28.86 15.94
N ASN A 103 9.02 28.89 15.89
CA ASN A 103 8.23 30.11 16.00
C ASN A 103 7.53 30.17 17.37
N LYS A 104 7.96 31.13 18.22
CA LYS A 104 7.45 31.33 19.59
C LYS A 104 5.93 31.62 19.67
N ASP A 105 5.31 32.06 18.58
CA ASP A 105 3.89 32.39 18.54
C ASP A 105 3.01 31.13 18.42
N PHE A 106 3.61 29.97 18.15
CA PHE A 106 2.92 28.70 18.08
C PHE A 106 3.54 27.64 19.00
N ALA A 107 2.69 26.77 19.51
CA ALA A 107 3.07 25.52 20.16
C ALA A 107 2.41 24.37 19.40
N ILE A 108 3.10 23.23 19.32
CA ILE A 108 2.58 22.02 18.70
C ILE A 108 2.55 20.86 19.69
N GLU A 109 1.53 20.02 19.59
CA GLU A 109 1.36 18.82 20.41
C GLU A 109 0.96 17.65 19.51
N HIS A 110 1.61 16.51 19.71
CA HIS A 110 1.22 15.24 19.09
C HIS A 110 0.00 14.67 19.81
N ILE A 111 -1.03 14.28 19.06
CA ILE A 111 -2.24 13.67 19.62
C ILE A 111 -2.08 12.14 19.66
N THR A 112 -2.00 11.53 18.48
CA THR A 112 -1.80 10.09 18.25
C THR A 112 -1.73 9.84 16.74
N GLY A 113 -1.01 8.81 16.31
CA GLY A 113 -0.86 8.54 14.88
C GLY A 113 -0.06 9.64 14.21
N ASP A 114 -0.55 10.11 13.07
CA ASP A 114 0.02 11.25 12.33
C ASP A 114 -0.53 12.63 12.76
N LEU A 115 -1.47 12.67 13.72
CA LEU A 115 -2.25 13.87 14.01
C LEU A 115 -1.55 14.77 15.05
N TYR A 116 -1.36 16.03 14.68
CA TYR A 116 -0.83 17.09 15.54
C TYR A 116 -1.84 18.22 15.68
N VAL A 117 -1.72 18.96 16.77
CA VAL A 117 -2.45 20.21 16.99
C VAL A 117 -1.47 21.35 17.23
N MET A 118 -1.60 22.39 16.40
CA MET A 118 -0.89 23.66 16.54
C MET A 118 -1.82 24.69 17.17
N THR A 119 -1.31 25.38 18.20
CA THR A 119 -2.06 26.37 18.99
C THR A 119 -1.29 27.68 19.10
N PRO A 120 -1.97 28.83 19.04
CA PRO A 120 -1.34 30.12 19.28
C PRO A 120 -0.90 30.25 20.76
N THR A 121 0.30 30.77 21.00
CA THR A 121 0.79 31.05 22.35
C THR A 121 0.31 32.43 22.84
N ALA A 122 0.77 32.85 24.02
CA ALA A 122 0.51 34.18 24.54
C ALA A 122 1.23 35.30 23.77
N SER A 123 2.23 34.98 22.94
CA SER A 123 2.92 35.99 22.10
C SER A 123 2.29 36.19 20.73
N PHE A 124 1.35 35.32 20.32
CA PHE A 124 0.62 35.48 19.08
C PHE A 124 -0.37 36.63 19.17
N ASP A 125 -0.19 37.63 18.31
CA ASP A 125 -0.97 38.87 18.28
C ASP A 125 -2.12 38.86 17.24
N GLY A 126 -2.38 37.71 16.61
CA GLY A 126 -3.35 37.55 15.51
C GLY A 126 -2.68 37.50 14.14
N PHE A 127 -3.46 37.17 13.10
CA PHE A 127 -3.04 37.30 11.71
C PHE A 127 -3.51 38.67 11.18
N ALA A 128 -2.61 39.57 10.83
CA ALA A 128 -2.95 40.80 10.12
C ALA A 128 -3.33 40.49 8.66
N ALA A 129 -4.05 41.42 8.02
CA ALA A 129 -4.44 41.27 6.62
C ALA A 129 -3.20 41.31 5.71
N GLY A 130 -3.01 40.30 4.86
CA GLY A 130 -1.84 40.13 4.00
C GLY A 130 -0.56 39.76 4.73
N GLU A 131 -0.63 39.38 6.01
CA GLU A 131 0.54 38.96 6.78
C GLU A 131 1.05 37.60 6.33
N THR A 132 2.37 37.47 6.27
CA THR A 132 3.07 36.21 6.07
C THR A 132 3.77 35.86 7.38
N ILE A 133 3.49 34.67 7.92
CA ILE A 133 4.16 34.12 9.09
C ILE A 133 4.92 32.86 8.67
N GLU A 134 6.20 32.83 9.01
CA GLU A 134 7.08 31.69 8.81
C GLU A 134 7.16 30.87 10.10
N ILE A 135 6.93 29.56 9.98
CA ILE A 135 6.89 28.61 11.08
C ILE A 135 7.86 27.47 10.74
N PRO A 136 9.15 27.58 11.11
CA PRO A 136 10.08 26.49 10.90
C PRO A 136 9.77 25.32 11.85
N LEU A 137 9.64 24.13 11.27
CA LEU A 137 9.37 22.86 11.96
C LEU A 137 10.61 21.97 11.87
N ILE A 138 11.00 21.35 12.98
CA ILE A 138 12.03 20.31 12.99
C ILE A 138 11.32 18.97 13.04
N GLN A 139 11.61 18.07 12.10
CA GLN A 139 10.99 16.75 12.04
C GLN A 139 12.02 15.62 12.15
N GLU A 140 11.62 14.50 12.73
CA GLU A 140 12.42 13.28 12.77
C GLU A 140 12.63 12.72 11.35
N TYR A 141 13.82 12.16 11.12
CA TYR A 141 14.29 11.63 9.83
C TYR A 141 14.47 12.70 8.73
N TRP A 142 13.74 12.55 7.62
CA TRP A 142 13.92 13.25 6.34
C TRP A 142 12.59 13.24 5.57
N THR A 143 12.47 14.16 4.62
CA THR A 143 11.32 14.39 3.76
C THR A 143 11.80 14.47 2.31
N LEU A 144 11.94 13.33 1.64
CA LEU A 144 12.62 13.20 0.33
C LEU A 144 11.66 13.29 -0.87
N PHE A 145 10.37 13.07 -0.64
CA PHE A 145 9.31 13.15 -1.64
C PHE A 145 8.25 14.12 -1.16
N GLU A 146 7.67 14.87 -2.08
CA GLU A 146 6.67 15.90 -1.80
C GLU A 146 5.39 15.28 -1.22
N THR A 147 5.11 14.00 -1.52
CA THR A 147 3.95 13.29 -0.97
C THR A 147 4.05 12.95 0.52
N ASP A 148 5.19 13.23 1.18
CA ASP A 148 5.30 13.17 2.65
C ASP A 148 4.46 14.27 3.32
N PHE A 149 4.17 15.36 2.61
CA PHE A 149 3.30 16.43 3.10
C PHE A 149 1.83 16.08 2.90
N MET A 150 1.12 15.88 4.01
CA MET A 150 -0.29 15.51 3.99
C MET A 150 -1.21 16.74 3.78
N PRO A 151 -2.27 16.61 2.97
CA PRO A 151 -3.22 17.68 2.73
C PRO A 151 -4.22 17.83 3.89
N ARG A 152 -5.16 18.76 3.73
CA ARG A 152 -6.39 18.92 4.55
C ARG A 152 -6.15 19.20 6.04
N ALA A 153 -5.12 19.95 6.39
CA ALA A 153 -5.07 20.59 7.71
C ALA A 153 -6.35 21.43 7.93
N TYR A 154 -6.83 21.52 9.16
CA TYR A 154 -8.16 22.07 9.44
C TYR A 154 -8.21 22.87 10.74
N VAL A 155 -9.15 23.82 10.81
CA VAL A 155 -9.29 24.77 11.91
C VAL A 155 -10.45 24.36 12.82
N THR A 156 -10.29 24.53 14.13
CA THR A 156 -11.37 24.42 15.14
C THR A 156 -11.37 25.61 16.09
N ALA A 157 -12.52 25.90 16.70
CA ALA A 157 -12.64 26.87 17.80
C ALA A 157 -13.87 26.56 18.66
N GLY A 158 -13.67 26.27 19.95
CA GLY A 158 -14.76 25.90 20.87
C GLY A 158 -15.65 24.79 20.32
N ASN A 159 -16.95 25.06 20.19
CA ASN A 159 -17.94 24.12 19.66
C ASN A 159 -18.27 24.34 18.17
N ALA A 160 -17.52 25.20 17.47
CA ALA A 160 -17.71 25.43 16.04
C ALA A 160 -17.43 24.16 15.23
N ILE A 161 -18.08 24.05 14.07
CA ILE A 161 -17.88 22.96 13.12
C ILE A 161 -16.47 23.12 12.52
N PRO A 162 -15.58 22.11 12.66
CA PRO A 162 -14.26 22.12 12.06
C PRO A 162 -14.29 22.29 10.55
N LYS A 163 -13.29 22.97 9.98
CA LYS A 163 -13.23 23.21 8.54
C LYS A 163 -11.81 23.10 8.00
N ALA A 164 -11.64 22.32 6.93
CA ALA A 164 -10.38 22.19 6.22
C ALA A 164 -9.95 23.55 5.63
N ILE A 165 -8.65 23.83 5.72
CA ILE A 165 -8.04 25.03 5.16
C ILE A 165 -8.05 24.89 3.63
N ALA A 166 -8.62 25.88 2.95
CA ALA A 166 -8.97 25.78 1.54
C ALA A 166 -7.76 25.52 0.63
N SER A 167 -6.60 26.13 0.92
CA SER A 167 -5.37 25.93 0.13
C SER A 167 -4.83 24.51 0.19
N LEU A 168 -5.11 23.79 1.29
CA LEU A 168 -4.66 22.41 1.52
C LEU A 168 -5.73 21.37 1.17
N ASN A 169 -6.94 21.78 0.81
CA ASN A 169 -8.03 20.84 0.55
C ASN A 169 -8.00 20.31 -0.89
N THR A 170 -6.92 19.62 -1.24
CA THR A 170 -6.64 19.12 -2.58
C THR A 170 -5.77 17.86 -2.53
N GLU A 171 -5.79 17.08 -3.61
CA GLU A 171 -4.86 15.97 -3.83
C GLU A 171 -3.60 16.39 -4.62
N ASN A 172 -3.62 17.60 -5.20
CA ASN A 172 -2.48 18.17 -5.92
C ASN A 172 -1.47 18.76 -4.93
N VAL A 173 -0.33 18.08 -4.76
CA VAL A 173 0.72 18.44 -3.81
C VAL A 173 1.42 19.75 -4.22
N ASP A 174 1.60 19.98 -5.53
CA ASP A 174 2.17 21.22 -6.10
C ASP A 174 1.40 22.48 -5.70
N ALA A 175 0.16 22.35 -5.23
CA ALA A 175 -0.64 23.49 -4.75
C ALA A 175 -0.15 24.04 -3.41
N TYR A 176 0.60 23.26 -2.62
CA TYR A 176 0.99 23.62 -1.26
C TYR A 176 2.41 23.17 -0.86
N VAL A 177 3.15 22.50 -1.74
CA VAL A 177 4.56 22.15 -1.52
C VAL A 177 5.40 22.81 -2.60
N THR A 178 6.45 23.50 -2.18
CA THR A 178 7.47 24.02 -3.09
C THR A 178 8.33 22.85 -3.58
N GLU A 179 8.70 22.85 -4.86
CA GLU A 179 9.51 21.79 -5.45
C GLU A 179 10.78 21.55 -4.64
N ILE A 180 11.09 20.27 -4.34
CA ILE A 180 12.29 19.91 -3.58
C ILE A 180 13.53 20.13 -4.47
N GLU A 181 14.22 21.25 -4.26
CA GLU A 181 15.37 21.65 -5.08
C GLU A 181 16.73 21.09 -4.60
N GLY A 182 17.72 21.18 -5.48
CA GLY A 182 19.12 20.96 -5.15
C GLY A 182 19.45 19.53 -4.71
N LYS A 183 19.87 19.38 -3.45
CA LYS A 183 20.28 18.09 -2.87
C LYS A 183 19.30 17.57 -1.80
N ASN A 184 18.18 18.23 -1.59
CA ASN A 184 17.24 17.81 -0.54
C ASN A 184 16.53 16.47 -0.87
N TRP A 185 16.50 16.03 -2.14
CA TRP A 185 16.06 14.66 -2.49
C TRP A 185 17.00 13.55 -1.96
N LYS A 186 18.23 13.89 -1.56
CA LYS A 186 19.18 12.92 -1.00
C LYS A 186 18.90 12.67 0.47
N ARG A 187 18.93 11.40 0.88
CA ARG A 187 18.79 11.01 2.30
C ARG A 187 20.01 11.38 3.14
N THR A 188 21.20 11.20 2.57
CA THR A 188 22.48 11.63 3.14
C THR A 188 23.34 12.26 2.06
N PRO A 189 24.40 13.00 2.40
CA PRO A 189 25.33 13.53 1.41
C PRO A 189 25.93 12.45 0.48
N GLU A 190 26.12 11.23 1.00
CA GLU A 190 26.66 10.05 0.31
C GLU A 190 25.61 9.23 -0.47
N ASP A 191 24.35 9.65 -0.49
CA ASP A 191 23.28 8.96 -1.24
C ASP A 191 23.66 8.86 -2.74
N ASN A 192 23.73 7.62 -3.23
CA ASN A 192 24.14 7.25 -4.59
C ASN A 192 22.96 6.89 -5.49
N ASN A 193 21.72 7.09 -5.02
CA ASN A 193 20.57 7.05 -5.92
C ASN A 193 20.74 8.06 -7.07
N ILE A 194 20.11 7.79 -8.19
CA ILE A 194 20.14 8.65 -9.38
C ILE A 194 18.80 9.37 -9.46
N LEU A 195 18.82 10.70 -9.29
CA LEU A 195 17.65 11.55 -9.51
C LEU A 195 17.12 11.36 -10.94
N ALA A 196 15.82 11.12 -11.08
CA ALA A 196 15.16 10.93 -12.36
C ALA A 196 14.85 12.29 -13.01
N THR A 197 15.70 12.68 -13.95
CA THR A 197 15.55 13.83 -14.85
C THR A 197 15.26 13.32 -16.26
N ALA A 198 14.91 14.19 -17.20
CA ALA A 198 14.79 13.79 -18.61
C ALA A 198 16.07 13.07 -19.11
N ALA A 199 17.25 13.62 -18.78
CA ALA A 199 18.53 13.06 -19.20
C ALA A 199 18.87 11.71 -18.53
N SER A 200 18.67 11.56 -17.21
CA SER A 200 18.98 10.31 -16.52
C SER A 200 17.99 9.19 -16.87
N ARG A 201 16.71 9.52 -17.11
CA ARG A 201 15.74 8.61 -17.71
C ARG A 201 16.17 8.16 -19.11
N TYR A 202 16.69 9.09 -19.92
CA TYR A 202 17.20 8.73 -21.25
C TYR A 202 18.33 7.72 -21.18
N ALA A 203 19.29 7.94 -20.28
CA ALA A 203 20.38 7.00 -20.04
C ALA A 203 19.87 5.63 -19.55
N LYS A 204 18.97 5.60 -18.56
CA LYS A 204 18.38 4.38 -18.01
C LYS A 204 17.60 3.55 -19.04
N ASN A 205 16.92 4.21 -19.97
CA ASN A 205 16.10 3.55 -21.00
C ASN A 205 16.88 3.23 -22.29
N SER A 206 18.14 3.66 -22.40
CA SER A 206 18.92 3.56 -23.64
C SER A 206 19.31 2.13 -24.04
N ASP A 207 19.24 1.18 -23.11
CA ASP A 207 19.53 -0.23 -23.33
C ASP A 207 18.29 -1.05 -23.73
N VAL A 208 17.09 -0.46 -23.69
CA VAL A 208 15.83 -1.09 -24.12
C VAL A 208 15.56 -0.76 -25.58
N ALA A 209 15.74 -1.74 -26.46
CA ALA A 209 15.46 -1.56 -27.89
C ALA A 209 13.96 -1.60 -28.19
N ALA A 210 13.48 -0.76 -29.11
CA ALA A 210 12.16 -0.91 -29.70
C ALA A 210 12.16 -2.09 -30.69
N LEU A 211 11.30 -3.07 -30.45
CA LEU A 211 11.15 -4.27 -31.28
C LEU A 211 10.05 -4.07 -32.31
N ALA A 212 10.20 -4.69 -33.49
CA ALA A 212 9.12 -4.73 -34.48
C ALA A 212 7.95 -5.60 -33.95
N LYS A 213 6.69 -5.22 -34.27
CA LYS A 213 5.49 -5.95 -33.84
C LYS A 213 5.56 -7.47 -34.08
N GLY A 214 6.03 -7.89 -35.26
CA GLY A 214 6.19 -9.31 -35.59
C GLY A 214 7.22 -10.07 -34.74
N ALA A 215 8.14 -9.39 -34.05
CA ALA A 215 9.10 -10.02 -33.15
C ALA A 215 8.49 -10.39 -31.79
N ILE A 216 7.34 -9.80 -31.45
CA ILE A 216 6.62 -10.04 -30.17
C ILE A 216 5.23 -10.64 -30.38
N GLU A 217 4.83 -10.97 -31.61
CA GLU A 217 3.48 -11.42 -31.96
C GLU A 217 3.03 -12.66 -31.16
N ALA A 218 3.94 -13.60 -30.91
CA ALA A 218 3.68 -14.82 -30.14
C ALA A 218 4.10 -14.72 -28.66
N SER A 219 4.53 -13.54 -28.19
CA SER A 219 4.88 -13.35 -26.78
C SER A 219 3.62 -13.26 -25.92
N ILE A 220 3.61 -13.93 -24.77
CA ILE A 220 2.53 -13.90 -23.78
C ILE A 220 3.10 -13.39 -22.46
N ILE A 221 2.27 -12.67 -21.70
CA ILE A 221 2.54 -12.30 -20.30
C ILE A 221 1.44 -12.92 -19.43
N PRO A 222 1.77 -13.71 -18.38
CA PRO A 222 3.10 -14.23 -18.10
C PRO A 222 3.63 -15.20 -19.17
N THR A 223 4.95 -15.32 -19.25
CA THR A 223 5.72 -16.14 -20.19
C THR A 223 5.40 -17.62 -19.95
N PRO A 224 4.91 -18.35 -20.97
CA PRO A 224 4.60 -19.76 -20.82
C PRO A 224 5.86 -20.62 -20.68
N LEU A 225 5.76 -21.75 -19.98
CA LEU A 225 6.85 -22.71 -19.84
C LEU A 225 7.42 -23.17 -21.19
N LYS A 226 6.56 -23.46 -22.16
CA LYS A 226 6.96 -23.80 -23.54
C LYS A 226 6.04 -23.12 -24.54
N THR A 227 6.63 -22.44 -25.52
CA THR A 227 5.91 -21.89 -26.68
C THR A 227 6.56 -22.36 -27.97
N LYS A 228 5.77 -22.95 -28.87
CA LYS A 228 6.18 -23.30 -30.23
C LYS A 228 5.34 -22.50 -31.22
N GLN A 229 5.92 -21.45 -31.77
CA GLN A 229 5.31 -20.68 -32.86
C GLN A 229 5.46 -21.41 -34.20
N MET A 230 4.39 -21.44 -34.98
CA MET A 230 4.34 -21.99 -36.33
C MET A 230 4.16 -20.86 -37.35
N ARG A 231 4.50 -21.11 -38.62
CA ARG A 231 4.30 -20.12 -39.68
C ARG A 231 2.82 -20.07 -40.07
N GLY A 232 2.18 -18.92 -39.84
CA GLY A 232 0.79 -18.67 -40.20
C GLY A 232 0.02 -18.03 -39.05
N ALA A 233 -1.20 -17.64 -39.34
CA ALA A 233 -2.12 -17.08 -38.36
C ALA A 233 -3.55 -17.49 -38.72
N LEU A 234 -4.40 -17.55 -37.70
CA LEU A 234 -5.83 -17.81 -37.79
C LEU A 234 -6.55 -16.48 -37.92
N HIS A 235 -7.38 -16.34 -38.97
CA HIS A 235 -8.26 -15.18 -39.15
C HIS A 235 -9.47 -15.34 -38.24
N ILE A 236 -9.71 -14.41 -37.31
CA ILE A 236 -10.75 -14.53 -36.27
C ILE A 236 -11.98 -13.63 -36.51
N ALA A 237 -12.07 -12.97 -37.67
CA ALA A 237 -13.13 -12.01 -38.00
C ALA A 237 -14.56 -12.58 -37.91
N SER A 238 -14.76 -13.88 -38.18
CA SER A 238 -16.06 -14.53 -38.07
C SER A 238 -16.47 -14.89 -36.64
N GLY A 239 -15.60 -14.64 -35.65
CA GLY A 239 -15.82 -15.02 -34.25
C GLY A 239 -15.66 -16.52 -33.98
N PHE A 240 -15.72 -16.88 -32.70
CA PHE A 240 -15.53 -18.25 -32.20
C PHE A 240 -16.86 -18.97 -31.91
N GLU A 241 -16.96 -20.24 -32.28
CA GLU A 241 -17.96 -21.17 -31.80
C GLU A 241 -17.44 -21.86 -30.53
N VAL A 242 -17.95 -21.47 -29.35
CA VAL A 242 -17.46 -21.97 -28.05
C VAL A 242 -18.06 -23.34 -27.73
N THR A 243 -17.20 -24.35 -27.61
CA THR A 243 -17.54 -25.66 -27.04
C THR A 243 -16.90 -25.79 -25.66
N ASN A 244 -17.69 -25.53 -24.61
CA ASN A 244 -17.22 -25.56 -23.22
C ASN A 244 -17.56 -26.89 -22.52
N ASN A 245 -16.54 -27.67 -22.15
CA ASN A 245 -16.64 -28.85 -21.30
C ASN A 245 -15.80 -28.73 -20.01
N ALA A 246 -15.33 -27.52 -19.67
CA ALA A 246 -14.32 -27.29 -18.64
C ALA A 246 -14.75 -26.31 -17.55
N LEU A 247 -15.36 -25.20 -17.96
CA LEU A 247 -15.70 -24.08 -17.09
C LEU A 247 -17.14 -24.18 -16.60
N ASP A 248 -17.39 -23.77 -15.36
CA ASP A 248 -18.76 -23.51 -14.93
C ASP A 248 -19.34 -22.24 -15.58
N ALA A 249 -20.62 -21.94 -15.29
CA ALA A 249 -21.30 -20.80 -15.90
C ALA A 249 -20.69 -19.45 -15.51
N ASP A 250 -20.22 -19.29 -14.28
CA ASP A 250 -19.65 -18.02 -13.79
C ASP A 250 -18.26 -17.80 -14.39
N GLN A 251 -17.45 -18.85 -14.49
CA GLN A 251 -16.14 -18.84 -15.14
C GLN A 251 -16.27 -18.56 -16.65
N LEU A 252 -17.24 -19.18 -17.32
CA LEU A 252 -17.49 -18.92 -18.73
C LEU A 252 -17.92 -17.45 -18.94
N ALA A 253 -18.84 -16.94 -18.14
CA ALA A 253 -19.28 -15.54 -18.22
C ALA A 253 -18.12 -14.56 -17.94
N ALA A 254 -17.21 -14.88 -17.02
CA ALA A 254 -16.02 -14.06 -16.77
C ALA A 254 -15.07 -14.02 -17.98
N PHE A 255 -14.90 -15.15 -18.68
CA PHE A 255 -14.16 -15.20 -19.94
C PHE A 255 -14.87 -14.38 -21.04
N GLU A 256 -16.17 -14.60 -21.25
CA GLU A 256 -16.96 -13.92 -22.28
C GLU A 256 -16.93 -12.40 -22.09
N LYS A 257 -17.05 -11.91 -20.85
CA LYS A 257 -16.94 -10.48 -20.55
C LYS A 257 -15.57 -9.91 -20.94
N ARG A 258 -14.48 -10.64 -20.68
CA ARG A 258 -13.13 -10.20 -21.06
C ARG A 258 -12.92 -10.27 -22.57
N ALA A 259 -13.46 -11.29 -23.23
CA ALA A 259 -13.44 -11.42 -24.68
C ALA A 259 -14.18 -10.25 -25.34
N GLU A 260 -15.39 -9.92 -24.89
CA GLU A 260 -16.17 -8.77 -25.35
C GLU A 260 -15.40 -7.45 -25.17
N LEU A 261 -14.79 -7.24 -23.99
CA LEU A 261 -13.98 -6.05 -23.71
C LEU A 261 -12.84 -5.84 -24.71
N LEU A 262 -12.25 -6.94 -25.19
CA LEU A 262 -11.14 -6.93 -26.15
C LEU A 262 -11.61 -7.03 -27.61
N GLY A 263 -12.92 -6.94 -27.86
CA GLY A 263 -13.50 -7.00 -29.21
C GLY A 263 -13.55 -8.41 -29.81
N VAL A 264 -13.47 -9.45 -29.00
CA VAL A 264 -13.48 -10.85 -29.45
C VAL A 264 -14.90 -11.39 -29.47
N ASN A 265 -15.41 -11.69 -30.68
CA ASN A 265 -16.72 -12.31 -30.85
C ASN A 265 -16.67 -13.81 -30.49
N VAL A 266 -17.51 -14.23 -29.54
CA VAL A 266 -17.66 -15.62 -29.07
C VAL A 266 -18.95 -16.30 -29.56
N GLU A 267 -19.67 -15.66 -30.48
CA GLU A 267 -20.86 -16.19 -31.17
C GLU A 267 -20.60 -16.30 -32.68
N GLY A 268 -19.56 -17.03 -33.06
CA GLY A 268 -19.10 -17.18 -34.45
C GLY A 268 -18.97 -18.62 -34.92
N ASP A 269 -18.17 -18.81 -35.97
CA ASP A 269 -18.05 -20.10 -36.70
C ASP A 269 -16.68 -20.80 -36.50
N ILE A 270 -15.71 -20.18 -35.82
CA ILE A 270 -14.37 -20.74 -35.63
C ILE A 270 -14.34 -21.58 -34.36
N ALA A 271 -14.03 -22.87 -34.46
CA ALA A 271 -14.04 -23.74 -33.28
C ALA A 271 -13.11 -23.22 -32.16
N LEU A 272 -13.67 -23.05 -30.96
CA LEU A 272 -12.96 -22.86 -29.70
C LEU A 272 -13.37 -23.97 -28.73
N ASN A 273 -12.53 -25.00 -28.62
CA ASN A 273 -12.79 -26.16 -27.76
C ASN A 273 -12.10 -26.00 -26.41
N ILE A 274 -12.85 -26.10 -25.31
CA ILE A 274 -12.36 -25.94 -23.95
C ILE A 274 -12.63 -27.22 -23.16
N ASN A 275 -11.59 -27.94 -22.77
CA ASN A 275 -11.69 -29.25 -22.11
C ASN A 275 -10.82 -29.33 -20.85
N VAL A 276 -11.13 -30.29 -19.98
CA VAL A 276 -10.27 -30.69 -18.86
C VAL A 276 -9.82 -32.13 -19.07
N ASP A 277 -8.51 -32.36 -19.00
CA ASP A 277 -7.93 -33.71 -18.97
C ASP A 277 -6.65 -33.72 -18.13
N ALA A 278 -6.78 -34.02 -16.84
CA ALA A 278 -5.66 -34.13 -15.92
C ALA A 278 -4.62 -35.18 -16.37
N LYS A 279 -4.99 -36.19 -17.17
CA LYS A 279 -4.07 -37.22 -17.68
C LYS A 279 -3.19 -36.72 -18.82
N ALA A 280 -3.49 -35.55 -19.38
CA ALA A 280 -2.64 -34.91 -20.38
C ALA A 280 -1.37 -34.28 -19.77
N PHE A 281 -1.24 -34.26 -18.44
CA PHE A 281 -0.17 -33.62 -17.69
C PHE A 281 0.58 -34.65 -16.83
N GLU A 282 1.89 -34.49 -16.71
CA GLU A 282 2.77 -35.41 -15.98
C GLU A 282 3.85 -34.64 -15.20
N GLY A 283 4.40 -35.26 -14.15
CA GLY A 283 5.52 -34.70 -13.39
C GLY A 283 5.19 -33.37 -12.72
N LYS A 284 6.11 -32.39 -12.82
CA LYS A 284 5.95 -31.05 -12.22
C LYS A 284 4.87 -30.19 -12.91
N GLU A 285 4.41 -30.59 -14.10
CA GLU A 285 3.37 -29.88 -14.85
C GLU A 285 1.96 -30.38 -14.49
N ALA A 286 1.82 -31.46 -13.72
CA ALA A 286 0.53 -32.00 -13.26
C ALA A 286 0.01 -31.28 -12.01
N VAL A 287 -0.20 -29.97 -12.13
CA VAL A 287 -0.62 -29.07 -11.04
C VAL A 287 -1.82 -28.20 -11.44
N SER A 288 -2.55 -27.68 -10.45
CA SER A 288 -3.66 -26.74 -10.69
C SER A 288 -3.19 -25.53 -11.50
N GLY A 289 -4.00 -25.11 -12.48
CA GLY A 289 -3.64 -24.01 -13.38
C GLY A 289 -2.78 -24.41 -14.58
N ALA A 290 -2.30 -25.65 -14.67
CA ALA A 290 -1.58 -26.11 -15.87
C ALA A 290 -2.52 -26.25 -17.08
N TYR A 291 -2.04 -25.92 -18.27
CA TYR A 291 -2.82 -26.01 -19.51
C TYR A 291 -1.97 -26.29 -20.75
N LYS A 292 -2.65 -26.74 -21.81
CA LYS A 292 -2.16 -26.76 -23.18
C LYS A 292 -3.07 -25.91 -24.05
N LEU A 293 -2.47 -25.06 -24.88
CA LEU A 293 -3.18 -24.19 -25.83
C LEU A 293 -2.63 -24.43 -27.23
N ALA A 294 -3.51 -24.73 -28.19
CA ALA A 294 -3.17 -24.85 -29.60
C ALA A 294 -4.01 -23.91 -30.44
N VAL A 295 -3.36 -23.08 -31.24
CA VAL A 295 -3.97 -22.23 -32.28
C VAL A 295 -3.46 -22.71 -33.64
N ASN A 296 -4.38 -23.11 -34.51
CA ASN A 296 -4.04 -23.61 -35.85
C ASN A 296 -5.14 -23.28 -36.87
N ALA A 297 -5.01 -23.78 -38.10
CA ALA A 297 -5.97 -23.52 -39.18
C ALA A 297 -7.40 -24.02 -38.89
N GLY A 298 -7.57 -24.98 -37.97
CA GLY A 298 -8.87 -25.54 -37.57
C GLY A 298 -9.54 -24.83 -36.39
N GLY A 299 -8.90 -23.82 -35.80
CA GLY A 299 -9.43 -23.09 -34.64
C GLY A 299 -8.50 -23.12 -33.43
N VAL A 300 -9.09 -23.05 -32.24
CA VAL A 300 -8.41 -23.02 -30.94
C VAL A 300 -8.82 -24.21 -30.09
N GLU A 301 -7.85 -24.85 -29.46
CA GLU A 301 -8.07 -25.89 -28.46
C GLU A 301 -7.35 -25.54 -27.16
N VAL A 302 -8.08 -25.60 -26.05
CA VAL A 302 -7.57 -25.44 -24.68
C VAL A 302 -7.87 -26.71 -23.90
N ILE A 303 -6.83 -27.32 -23.33
CA ILE A 303 -6.94 -28.45 -22.41
C ILE A 303 -6.34 -28.00 -21.08
N GLY A 304 -7.14 -27.89 -20.04
CA GLY A 304 -6.68 -27.64 -18.67
C GLY A 304 -6.42 -28.93 -17.89
N PHE A 305 -5.50 -28.88 -16.92
CA PHE A 305 -5.40 -29.90 -15.89
C PHE A 305 -6.67 -29.93 -15.03
N ASP A 306 -7.20 -28.74 -14.73
CA ASP A 306 -8.46 -28.46 -14.08
C ASP A 306 -9.16 -27.26 -14.76
N SER A 307 -10.31 -26.82 -14.22
CA SER A 307 -11.04 -25.68 -14.78
C SER A 307 -10.26 -24.37 -14.70
N VAL A 308 -9.42 -24.19 -13.67
CA VAL A 308 -8.53 -23.03 -13.52
C VAL A 308 -7.46 -23.01 -14.62
N GLY A 309 -6.86 -24.16 -14.93
CA GLY A 309 -5.92 -24.31 -16.04
C GLY A 309 -6.58 -24.00 -17.38
N ALA A 310 -7.78 -24.53 -17.63
CA ALA A 310 -8.54 -24.20 -18.82
C ALA A 310 -8.82 -22.67 -18.92
N PHE A 311 -9.18 -22.04 -17.80
CA PHE A 311 -9.37 -20.59 -17.74
C PHE A 311 -8.07 -19.83 -18.07
N TYR A 312 -6.92 -20.21 -17.50
CA TYR A 312 -5.63 -19.60 -17.84
C TYR A 312 -5.20 -19.81 -19.29
N GLY A 313 -5.56 -20.94 -19.90
CA GLY A 313 -5.36 -21.16 -21.34
C GLY A 313 -6.14 -20.17 -22.19
N LEU A 314 -7.36 -19.82 -21.80
CA LEU A 314 -8.13 -18.75 -22.44
C LEU A 314 -7.52 -17.36 -22.20
N GLN A 315 -7.02 -17.08 -21.00
CA GLN A 315 -6.29 -15.83 -20.75
C GLN A 315 -5.04 -15.71 -21.63
N SER A 316 -4.33 -16.81 -21.87
CA SER A 316 -3.20 -16.84 -22.82
C SER A 316 -3.62 -16.65 -24.27
N MET A 317 -4.79 -17.16 -24.67
CA MET A 317 -5.38 -16.86 -25.99
C MET A 317 -5.64 -15.35 -26.13
N LEU A 318 -6.29 -14.73 -25.14
CA LEU A 318 -6.58 -13.29 -25.12
C LEU A 318 -5.31 -12.43 -24.96
N ALA A 319 -4.27 -12.96 -24.33
CA ALA A 319 -2.98 -12.29 -24.21
C ALA A 319 -2.31 -12.11 -25.58
N LEU A 320 -2.49 -13.03 -26.53
CA LEU A 320 -1.94 -12.93 -27.89
C LEU A 320 -2.62 -11.86 -28.75
N MET A 321 -3.84 -11.44 -28.39
CA MET A 321 -4.64 -10.50 -29.16
C MET A 321 -4.32 -9.05 -28.79
N ASP A 322 -4.41 -8.16 -29.77
CA ASP A 322 -4.47 -6.71 -29.54
C ASP A 322 -5.91 -6.28 -29.18
N ASN A 323 -6.11 -5.04 -28.75
CA ASN A 323 -7.44 -4.52 -28.43
C ASN A 323 -8.21 -4.19 -29.73
N GLY A 324 -9.02 -5.14 -30.25
CA GLY A 324 -9.95 -4.94 -31.36
C GLY A 324 -9.36 -4.67 -32.76
N ASP A 325 -8.08 -4.33 -32.86
CA ASP A 325 -7.44 -3.87 -34.11
C ASP A 325 -6.83 -5.01 -34.97
N ASP A 326 -6.62 -6.20 -34.38
CA ASP A 326 -5.97 -7.32 -35.06
C ASP A 326 -6.87 -8.56 -35.12
N GLU A 327 -7.37 -8.87 -36.32
CA GLU A 327 -8.18 -10.06 -36.60
C GLU A 327 -7.32 -11.32 -36.83
N MET A 328 -6.04 -11.29 -36.44
CA MET A 328 -5.08 -12.38 -36.64
C MET A 328 -4.58 -12.94 -35.31
N LEU A 329 -4.74 -14.25 -35.12
CA LEU A 329 -4.14 -14.98 -34.00
C LEU A 329 -2.97 -15.83 -34.50
N PRO A 330 -1.73 -15.67 -34.01
CA PRO A 330 -0.60 -16.45 -34.50
C PRO A 330 -0.79 -17.95 -34.21
N TRP A 331 -0.34 -18.80 -35.14
CA TRP A 331 -0.37 -20.24 -34.88
C TRP A 331 0.68 -20.63 -33.86
N VAL A 332 0.22 -21.19 -32.74
CA VAL A 332 1.06 -21.53 -31.60
C VAL A 332 0.64 -22.87 -31.00
N ALA A 333 1.59 -23.55 -30.37
CA ALA A 333 1.34 -24.63 -29.44
C ALA A 333 2.07 -24.30 -28.13
N ILE A 334 1.32 -24.27 -27.03
CA ILE A 334 1.78 -23.85 -25.71
C ILE A 334 1.52 -24.99 -24.72
N GLU A 335 2.52 -25.28 -23.89
CA GLU A 335 2.40 -26.11 -22.68
C GLU A 335 2.86 -25.24 -21.52
N ASP A 336 2.04 -25.13 -20.47
CA ASP A 336 2.28 -24.16 -19.43
C ASP A 336 1.76 -24.61 -18.07
N ALA A 337 2.44 -24.17 -17.02
CA ALA A 337 2.12 -24.43 -15.62
C ALA A 337 2.76 -23.36 -14.73
N PRO A 338 2.12 -22.97 -13.62
CA PRO A 338 2.69 -21.99 -12.70
C PRO A 338 3.92 -22.54 -11.99
N ARG A 339 4.94 -21.70 -11.75
CA ARG A 339 6.07 -22.06 -10.87
C ARG A 339 5.68 -22.11 -9.38
N PHE A 340 4.75 -21.25 -8.95
CA PHE A 340 4.28 -21.13 -7.56
C PHE A 340 2.79 -21.40 -7.46
N GLU A 341 2.38 -22.03 -6.36
CA GLU A 341 0.96 -22.19 -6.03
C GLU A 341 0.33 -20.85 -5.63
N TYR A 342 1.08 -20.02 -4.90
CA TYR A 342 0.64 -18.73 -4.37
C TYR A 342 1.21 -17.58 -5.21
N ARG A 343 0.33 -16.84 -5.90
CA ARG A 343 0.69 -15.68 -6.74
C ARG A 343 -0.21 -14.51 -6.34
N GLY A 344 0.28 -13.72 -5.39
CA GLY A 344 -0.53 -12.83 -4.59
C GLY A 344 -0.44 -11.35 -4.96
N VAL A 345 -1.55 -10.65 -4.70
CA VAL A 345 -1.59 -9.20 -4.54
C VAL A 345 -2.24 -8.92 -3.20
N MET A 346 -1.57 -8.15 -2.37
CA MET A 346 -2.11 -7.62 -1.13
C MET A 346 -2.56 -6.18 -1.34
N VAL A 347 -3.76 -5.84 -0.86
CA VAL A 347 -4.33 -4.48 -0.92
C VAL A 347 -4.75 -4.04 0.48
N ASP A 348 -4.15 -2.96 0.94
CA ASP A 348 -4.57 -2.19 2.11
C ASP A 348 -5.80 -1.34 1.76
N VAL A 349 -6.92 -1.64 2.38
CA VAL A 349 -8.12 -0.78 2.35
C VAL A 349 -8.36 -0.11 3.71
N ALA A 350 -7.52 -0.39 4.71
CA ALA A 350 -7.65 0.09 6.08
C ALA A 350 -7.12 1.52 6.22
N ARG A 351 -5.92 1.82 5.73
CA ARG A 351 -5.32 3.17 5.85
C ARG A 351 -6.14 4.19 5.05
N ASN A 352 -6.41 3.90 3.79
CA ASN A 352 -7.43 4.59 3.00
C ASN A 352 -8.28 3.54 2.28
N PHE A 353 -9.59 3.74 2.30
CA PHE A 353 -10.56 2.85 1.70
C PHE A 353 -10.52 2.95 0.18
N HIS A 354 -10.53 1.79 -0.47
CA HIS A 354 -10.69 1.66 -1.91
C HIS A 354 -12.03 1.01 -2.23
N SER A 355 -12.69 1.51 -3.26
CA SER A 355 -14.06 1.10 -3.59
C SER A 355 -14.15 -0.38 -3.98
N LYS A 356 -15.36 -0.93 -3.88
CA LYS A 356 -15.66 -2.27 -4.42
C LYS A 356 -15.31 -2.32 -5.90
N GLU A 357 -15.62 -1.28 -6.65
CA GLU A 357 -15.38 -1.19 -8.09
C GLU A 357 -13.88 -1.29 -8.41
N ALA A 358 -13.02 -0.63 -7.62
CA ALA A 358 -11.57 -0.80 -7.74
C ALA A 358 -11.14 -2.25 -7.45
N MET A 359 -11.73 -2.91 -6.45
CA MET A 359 -11.43 -4.32 -6.15
C MET A 359 -11.87 -5.25 -7.28
N LEU A 360 -13.05 -5.05 -7.88
CA LEU A 360 -13.50 -5.85 -9.02
C LEU A 360 -12.58 -5.67 -10.23
N ARG A 361 -12.20 -4.42 -10.57
CA ARG A 361 -11.24 -4.15 -11.66
C ARG A 361 -9.87 -4.78 -11.41
N THR A 362 -9.41 -4.78 -10.15
CA THR A 362 -8.16 -5.42 -9.74
C THR A 362 -8.22 -6.94 -9.96
N ILE A 363 -9.29 -7.59 -9.51
CA ILE A 363 -9.52 -9.02 -9.72
C ILE A 363 -9.55 -9.36 -11.21
N GLU A 364 -10.14 -8.50 -12.06
CA GLU A 364 -10.13 -8.68 -13.51
C GLU A 364 -8.70 -8.66 -14.09
N GLN A 365 -7.83 -7.76 -13.63
CA GLN A 365 -6.44 -7.75 -14.09
C GLN A 365 -5.62 -8.91 -13.48
N MET A 366 -5.84 -9.26 -12.21
CA MET A 366 -5.21 -10.44 -11.60
C MET A 366 -5.50 -11.69 -12.43
N ALA A 367 -6.76 -11.87 -12.86
CA ALA A 367 -7.17 -12.98 -13.70
C ALA A 367 -6.46 -12.96 -15.07
N ALA A 368 -6.41 -11.80 -15.73
CA ALA A 368 -5.73 -11.63 -17.02
C ALA A 368 -4.24 -12.03 -16.95
N TYR A 369 -3.60 -11.75 -15.82
CA TYR A 369 -2.18 -12.02 -15.60
C TYR A 369 -1.91 -13.23 -14.69
N LYS A 370 -2.92 -14.08 -14.47
CA LYS A 370 -2.82 -15.37 -13.76
C LYS A 370 -2.36 -15.29 -12.28
N LEU A 371 -2.52 -14.13 -11.64
CA LEU A 371 -2.44 -13.98 -10.18
C LEU A 371 -3.69 -14.62 -9.55
N ASN A 372 -3.54 -15.35 -8.44
CA ASN A 372 -4.60 -16.20 -7.89
C ASN A 372 -4.90 -16.02 -6.41
N LYS A 373 -4.21 -15.12 -5.71
CA LYS A 373 -4.49 -14.81 -4.29
C LYS A 373 -4.69 -13.30 -4.13
N LEU A 374 -5.90 -12.89 -3.74
CA LEU A 374 -6.17 -11.51 -3.32
C LEU A 374 -6.14 -11.48 -1.80
N HIS A 375 -5.06 -10.96 -1.24
CA HIS A 375 -4.92 -10.72 0.19
C HIS A 375 -5.53 -9.34 0.49
N LEU A 376 -6.67 -9.33 1.19
CA LEU A 376 -7.34 -8.09 1.59
C LEU A 376 -6.99 -7.76 3.02
N HIS A 377 -6.22 -6.70 3.21
CA HIS A 377 -5.95 -6.11 4.51
C HIS A 377 -7.11 -5.20 4.89
N LEU A 378 -8.06 -5.77 5.64
CA LEU A 378 -9.37 -5.19 5.89
C LEU A 378 -9.39 -4.30 7.13
N THR A 379 -8.36 -4.36 7.97
CA THR A 379 -8.34 -3.67 9.26
C THR A 379 -6.93 -3.28 9.66
N ASP A 380 -6.79 -2.06 10.16
CA ASP A 380 -5.56 -1.55 10.76
C ASP A 380 -5.92 -0.53 11.87
N ASP A 381 -4.98 0.31 12.28
CA ASP A 381 -5.19 1.36 13.25
C ASP A 381 -6.17 2.44 12.79
N GLU A 382 -6.12 2.81 11.51
CA GLU A 382 -6.88 3.93 10.92
C GLU A 382 -8.26 3.54 10.39
N GLY A 383 -8.60 2.25 10.37
CA GLY A 383 -9.81 1.80 9.69
C GLY A 383 -10.17 0.34 9.89
N TRP A 384 -11.47 0.08 10.01
CA TRP A 384 -12.09 -1.24 9.93
C TRP A 384 -13.07 -1.28 8.75
N ARG A 385 -12.89 -2.22 7.82
CA ARG A 385 -13.49 -2.14 6.47
C ARG A 385 -14.46 -3.25 6.11
N LEU A 386 -14.88 -4.08 7.06
CA LEU A 386 -15.83 -5.16 6.80
C LEU A 386 -16.99 -5.17 7.79
N GLU A 387 -18.23 -5.17 7.31
CA GLU A 387 -19.40 -5.33 8.19
C GLU A 387 -19.37 -6.69 8.93
N ILE A 388 -19.40 -6.69 10.26
CA ILE A 388 -19.51 -7.92 11.09
C ILE A 388 -20.86 -7.96 11.81
N PRO A 389 -21.78 -8.87 11.42
CA PRO A 389 -23.08 -9.00 12.08
C PRO A 389 -22.95 -9.21 13.60
N GLY A 390 -23.56 -8.32 14.38
CA GLY A 390 -23.52 -8.35 15.86
C GLY A 390 -22.46 -7.44 16.51
N LEU A 391 -21.51 -6.94 15.71
CA LEU A 391 -20.50 -5.96 16.09
C LEU A 391 -20.60 -4.70 15.21
N PRO A 392 -21.75 -4.00 15.19
CA PRO A 392 -21.96 -2.85 14.31
C PRO A 392 -20.98 -1.71 14.60
N GLU A 393 -20.49 -1.60 15.84
CA GLU A 393 -19.54 -0.55 16.22
C GLU A 393 -18.25 -0.56 15.39
N LEU A 394 -17.83 -1.73 14.87
CA LEU A 394 -16.66 -1.84 14.00
C LEU A 394 -16.81 -1.02 12.70
N THR A 395 -18.02 -0.91 12.16
CA THR A 395 -18.29 -0.09 10.97
C THR A 395 -18.94 1.24 11.31
N ASP A 396 -19.77 1.32 12.36
CA ASP A 396 -20.37 2.59 12.78
C ASP A 396 -19.29 3.59 13.27
N VAL A 397 -18.24 3.10 13.95
CA VAL A 397 -17.12 3.90 14.46
C VAL A 397 -15.85 3.63 13.67
N GLY A 398 -15.39 2.38 13.64
CA GLY A 398 -14.07 2.01 13.12
C GLY A 398 -13.88 2.23 11.61
N SER A 399 -14.96 2.36 10.83
CA SER A 399 -14.86 2.66 9.40
C SER A 399 -14.86 4.16 9.07
N ASN A 400 -15.03 5.03 10.06
CA ASN A 400 -15.22 6.47 9.86
C ASN A 400 -14.09 7.25 10.54
N ARG A 401 -13.56 8.27 9.86
CA ARG A 401 -12.63 9.24 10.44
C ARG A 401 -13.22 10.64 10.45
N CYS A 402 -13.26 11.27 11.61
CA CYS A 402 -13.79 12.62 11.78
C CYS A 402 -13.25 13.29 13.04
N HIS A 403 -13.45 14.61 13.17
CA HIS A 403 -13.01 15.34 14.35
C HIS A 403 -13.93 15.08 15.56
N ASP A 404 -13.74 13.92 16.19
CA ASP A 404 -14.34 13.53 17.47
C ASP A 404 -13.23 13.14 18.46
N LEU A 405 -12.84 14.07 19.34
CA LEU A 405 -11.79 13.83 20.34
C LEU A 405 -12.17 12.75 21.38
N SER A 406 -13.45 12.37 21.46
CA SER A 406 -13.90 11.29 22.34
C SER A 406 -13.81 9.89 21.72
N GLU A 407 -13.67 9.85 20.39
CA GLU A 407 -13.70 8.66 19.54
C GLU A 407 -14.88 7.72 19.84
N THR A 408 -16.06 8.30 20.02
CA THR A 408 -17.30 7.53 20.25
C THR A 408 -18.17 7.40 19.01
N SER A 409 -17.96 8.26 18.01
CA SER A 409 -18.69 8.28 16.76
C SER A 409 -17.83 7.98 15.53
N CYS A 410 -16.52 8.21 15.61
CA CYS A 410 -15.54 7.94 14.56
C CYS A 410 -14.15 7.81 15.18
N LEU A 411 -13.19 7.27 14.44
CA LEU A 411 -11.77 7.40 14.77
C LEU A 411 -11.29 8.83 14.51
N LEU A 412 -10.20 9.23 15.17
CA LEU A 412 -9.55 10.50 14.87
C LEU A 412 -9.10 10.59 13.40
N PRO A 413 -9.07 11.80 12.80
CA PRO A 413 -8.56 11.99 11.45
C PRO A 413 -7.10 11.57 11.36
N GLN A 414 -6.75 10.90 10.26
CA GLN A 414 -5.40 10.45 9.92
C GLN A 414 -5.18 10.65 8.41
N LEU A 415 -3.92 10.74 8.00
CA LEU A 415 -3.46 10.68 6.60
C LEU A 415 -4.08 11.74 5.69
N GLY A 416 -4.31 12.95 6.21
CA GLY A 416 -4.90 14.04 5.43
C GLY A 416 -6.34 13.78 4.98
N SER A 417 -7.11 13.01 5.76
CA SER A 417 -8.55 12.74 5.51
C SER A 417 -9.46 13.96 5.74
N GLY A 418 -8.98 14.97 6.47
CA GLY A 418 -9.79 16.13 6.87
C GLY A 418 -10.75 15.83 8.02
N PRO A 419 -11.55 16.82 8.46
CA PRO A 419 -12.29 16.72 9.71
C PRO A 419 -13.66 16.02 9.63
N SER A 420 -14.18 15.74 8.43
CA SER A 420 -15.49 15.13 8.19
C SER A 420 -15.35 13.76 7.56
N THR A 421 -16.37 12.89 7.66
CA THR A 421 -16.35 11.51 7.11
C THR A 421 -16.49 11.40 5.58
N ASP A 422 -16.73 12.49 4.87
CA ASP A 422 -16.83 12.50 3.40
C ASP A 422 -15.43 12.52 2.76
N ASN A 423 -14.73 11.39 2.91
CA ASN A 423 -13.37 11.18 2.42
C ASN A 423 -13.09 9.69 2.20
N PHE A 424 -12.03 9.37 1.45
CA PHE A 424 -11.56 8.00 1.25
C PHE A 424 -10.87 7.40 2.48
N GLY A 425 -10.61 8.17 3.53
CA GLY A 425 -10.26 7.62 4.83
C GLY A 425 -11.43 6.93 5.55
N SER A 426 -12.65 7.10 5.05
CA SER A 426 -13.86 6.51 5.59
C SER A 426 -14.51 5.57 4.58
N GLY A 427 -15.31 4.63 5.07
CA GLY A 427 -15.99 3.62 4.25
C GLY A 427 -15.64 2.19 4.62
N TYR A 428 -16.47 1.26 4.19
CA TYR A 428 -16.33 -0.18 4.43
C TYR A 428 -17.11 -0.97 3.37
N PHE A 429 -16.79 -2.25 3.24
CA PHE A 429 -17.59 -3.20 2.49
C PHE A 429 -18.74 -3.71 3.35
N SER A 430 -19.97 -3.52 2.88
CA SER A 430 -21.10 -4.24 3.47
C SER A 430 -20.92 -5.75 3.29
N LYS A 431 -21.65 -6.56 4.05
CA LYS A 431 -21.70 -8.02 3.84
C LYS A 431 -22.05 -8.37 2.39
N ALA A 432 -22.92 -7.59 1.76
CA ALA A 432 -23.31 -7.80 0.36
C ALA A 432 -22.15 -7.50 -0.60
N ASP A 433 -21.44 -6.40 -0.39
CA ASP A 433 -20.28 -6.01 -1.19
C ASP A 433 -19.16 -7.04 -1.08
N TYR A 434 -18.84 -7.49 0.13
CA TYR A 434 -17.82 -8.51 0.33
C TYR A 434 -18.19 -9.83 -0.35
N MET A 435 -19.45 -10.28 -0.23
CA MET A 435 -19.92 -11.47 -0.96
C MET A 435 -19.87 -11.31 -2.49
N GLU A 436 -20.06 -10.10 -3.01
CA GLU A 436 -19.89 -9.81 -4.44
C GLU A 436 -18.43 -9.94 -4.87
N ILE A 437 -17.50 -9.35 -4.10
CA ILE A 437 -16.04 -9.49 -4.30
C ILE A 437 -15.65 -10.97 -4.33
N LEU A 438 -16.12 -11.75 -3.35
CA LEU A 438 -15.84 -13.19 -3.26
C LEU A 438 -16.33 -13.97 -4.48
N ARG A 439 -17.57 -13.74 -4.93
CA ARG A 439 -18.11 -14.41 -6.13
C ARG A 439 -17.35 -13.99 -7.38
N HIS A 440 -16.99 -12.72 -7.49
CA HIS A 440 -16.27 -12.18 -8.63
C HIS A 440 -14.85 -12.76 -8.73
N ALA A 441 -14.16 -12.90 -7.60
CA ALA A 441 -12.86 -13.57 -7.49
C ALA A 441 -12.95 -15.07 -7.81
N LYS A 442 -13.96 -15.75 -7.26
CA LYS A 442 -14.19 -17.18 -7.51
C LYS A 442 -14.35 -17.50 -9.00
N ALA A 443 -15.17 -16.72 -9.70
CA ALA A 443 -15.39 -16.86 -11.14
C ALA A 443 -14.10 -16.73 -11.98
N ARG A 444 -13.03 -16.20 -11.39
CA ARG A 444 -11.73 -15.99 -12.02
C ARG A 444 -10.62 -16.87 -11.43
N GLY A 445 -10.95 -17.83 -10.58
CA GLY A 445 -9.98 -18.72 -9.94
C GLY A 445 -9.06 -18.04 -8.91
N ILE A 446 -9.50 -16.90 -8.34
CA ILE A 446 -8.75 -16.12 -7.36
C ILE A 446 -9.31 -16.41 -5.97
N GLU A 447 -8.47 -16.87 -5.04
CA GLU A 447 -8.82 -16.96 -3.62
C GLU A 447 -8.73 -15.58 -2.97
N VAL A 448 -9.73 -15.22 -2.15
CA VAL A 448 -9.67 -14.04 -1.29
C VAL A 448 -9.22 -14.47 0.10
N ILE A 449 -8.14 -13.87 0.59
CA ILE A 449 -7.56 -14.11 1.91
C ILE A 449 -7.84 -12.86 2.76
N PRO A 450 -8.76 -12.92 3.73
CA PRO A 450 -9.01 -11.82 4.65
C PRO A 450 -7.90 -11.74 5.69
N GLU A 451 -7.35 -10.54 5.86
CA GLU A 451 -6.51 -10.18 6.99
C GLU A 451 -7.28 -9.29 7.96
N ILE A 452 -7.31 -9.73 9.21
CA ILE A 452 -7.73 -8.94 10.37
C ILE A 452 -6.51 -8.88 11.27
N ASP A 453 -5.79 -7.77 11.21
CA ASP A 453 -4.49 -7.62 11.88
C ASP A 453 -4.61 -7.59 13.40
N MET A 454 -3.70 -8.29 14.08
CA MET A 454 -3.59 -8.38 15.53
C MET A 454 -2.25 -9.04 15.94
N PRO A 455 -1.71 -8.80 17.15
CA PRO A 455 -2.28 -7.97 18.21
C PRO A 455 -1.97 -6.49 18.06
N ALA A 456 -1.01 -6.06 17.25
CA ALA A 456 -0.81 -4.64 16.91
C ALA A 456 -1.74 -4.25 15.75
N HIS A 457 -1.61 -3.02 15.22
CA HIS A 457 -2.40 -2.57 14.06
C HIS A 457 -3.90 -2.74 14.27
N SER A 458 -4.37 -2.62 15.51
CA SER A 458 -5.72 -2.98 15.91
C SER A 458 -6.52 -1.81 16.48
N ARG A 459 -6.04 -0.57 16.37
CA ARG A 459 -6.68 0.59 16.99
C ARG A 459 -8.12 0.78 16.56
N ALA A 460 -8.46 0.56 15.29
CA ALA A 460 -9.85 0.66 14.83
C ALA A 460 -10.77 -0.33 15.57
N ALA A 461 -10.33 -1.57 15.77
CA ALA A 461 -11.07 -2.58 16.52
C ALA A 461 -11.16 -2.21 18.01
N VAL A 462 -10.04 -1.86 18.64
CA VAL A 462 -9.97 -1.51 20.07
C VAL A 462 -10.87 -0.32 20.38
N VAL A 463 -10.75 0.78 19.63
CA VAL A 463 -11.57 1.99 19.84
C VAL A 463 -13.05 1.71 19.61
N SER A 464 -13.40 0.93 18.57
CA SER A 464 -14.79 0.53 18.32
C SER A 464 -15.37 -0.31 19.46
N MET A 465 -14.59 -1.23 20.03
CA MET A 465 -15.02 -2.05 21.16
C MET A 465 -15.06 -1.25 22.47
N GLU A 466 -14.26 -0.20 22.63
CA GLU A 466 -14.41 0.75 23.74
C GLU A 466 -15.67 1.62 23.60
N ALA A 467 -16.03 2.05 22.38
CA ALA A 467 -17.30 2.74 22.13
C ALA A 467 -18.49 1.82 22.43
N ARG A 468 -18.41 0.54 22.03
CA ARG A 468 -19.37 -0.50 22.38
C ARG A 468 -19.50 -0.66 23.90
N TYR A 469 -18.39 -0.76 24.60
CA TYR A 469 -18.35 -0.89 26.06
C TYR A 469 -19.09 0.28 26.72
N LYS A 470 -18.73 1.52 26.37
CA LYS A 470 -19.36 2.75 26.92
C LYS A 470 -20.88 2.73 26.72
N LYS A 471 -21.32 2.47 25.49
CA LYS A 471 -22.74 2.42 25.11
C LYS A 471 -23.55 1.44 25.96
N TYR A 472 -23.09 0.21 26.14
CA TYR A 472 -23.83 -0.79 26.92
C TYR A 472 -23.66 -0.62 28.44
N ALA A 473 -22.51 -0.14 28.90
CA ALA A 473 -22.29 0.20 30.30
C ALA A 473 -23.24 1.32 30.78
N GLU A 474 -23.43 2.36 29.96
CA GLU A 474 -24.41 3.43 30.23
C GLU A 474 -25.86 2.92 30.27
N GLN A 475 -26.15 1.84 29.53
CA GLN A 475 -27.45 1.15 29.55
C GLN A 475 -27.59 0.16 30.72
N GLY A 476 -26.52 -0.06 31.50
CA GLY A 476 -26.49 -1.01 32.62
C GLY A 476 -26.29 -2.48 32.21
N ASP A 477 -25.94 -2.77 30.96
CA ASP A 477 -25.68 -4.12 30.45
C ASP A 477 -24.16 -4.39 30.39
N LEU A 478 -23.55 -4.57 31.56
CA LEU A 478 -22.11 -4.79 31.68
C LEU A 478 -21.64 -6.10 31.03
N ALA A 479 -22.48 -7.14 31.05
CA ALA A 479 -22.13 -8.42 30.42
C ALA A 479 -21.91 -8.24 28.91
N LYS A 480 -22.82 -7.51 28.24
CA LYS A 480 -22.69 -7.19 26.82
C LYS A 480 -21.61 -6.17 26.52
N ALA A 481 -21.35 -5.24 27.45
CA ALA A 481 -20.28 -4.27 27.35
C ALA A 481 -18.89 -4.94 27.36
N GLU A 482 -18.70 -5.94 28.22
CA GLU A 482 -17.40 -6.61 28.43
C GLU A 482 -17.14 -7.76 27.45
N GLU A 483 -18.19 -8.34 26.85
CA GLU A 483 -18.13 -9.55 26.02
C GLU A 483 -17.01 -9.55 24.97
N PHE A 484 -16.77 -8.40 24.32
CA PHE A 484 -15.82 -8.22 23.23
C PHE A 484 -14.81 -7.09 23.49
N ARG A 485 -14.60 -6.70 24.76
CA ARG A 485 -13.65 -5.63 25.09
C ARG A 485 -12.21 -6.08 24.82
N LEU A 486 -11.41 -5.24 24.18
CA LEU A 486 -10.09 -5.64 23.64
C LEU A 486 -8.89 -5.09 24.43
N MET A 487 -9.13 -4.21 25.39
CA MET A 487 -8.08 -3.59 26.21
C MET A 487 -8.37 -3.83 27.69
N ASP A 488 -7.32 -4.15 28.45
CA ASP A 488 -7.39 -4.22 29.91
C ASP A 488 -7.45 -2.78 30.47
N PRO A 489 -8.53 -2.39 31.17
CA PRO A 489 -8.67 -1.04 31.72
C PRO A 489 -7.62 -0.68 32.78
N GLN A 490 -6.90 -1.68 33.32
CA GLN A 490 -5.81 -1.47 34.28
C GLN A 490 -4.42 -1.41 33.62
N ASP A 491 -4.30 -1.67 32.31
CA ASP A 491 -3.03 -1.56 31.63
C ASP A 491 -2.62 -0.09 31.51
N THR A 492 -1.47 0.28 32.09
CA THR A 492 -0.89 1.63 31.98
C THR A 492 0.42 1.65 31.20
N SER A 493 0.66 0.66 30.32
CA SER A 493 1.90 0.56 29.55
C SER A 493 2.09 1.80 28.68
N ASN A 494 3.27 2.41 28.77
CA ASN A 494 3.65 3.51 27.90
C ASN A 494 4.39 2.98 26.67
N VAL A 495 3.71 3.01 25.53
CA VAL A 495 4.21 2.45 24.27
C VAL A 495 3.93 3.41 23.11
N THR A 496 4.81 3.38 22.12
CA THR A 496 4.63 4.07 20.85
C THR A 496 4.77 3.04 19.72
N THR A 497 3.77 2.93 18.86
CA THR A 497 3.83 2.06 17.67
C THR A 497 4.64 2.72 16.55
N VAL A 498 4.85 2.00 15.44
CA VAL A 498 5.62 2.49 14.29
C VAL A 498 4.97 3.74 13.66
N GLN A 499 3.65 3.79 13.64
CA GLN A 499 2.83 4.90 13.14
C GLN A 499 2.51 5.91 14.26
N PHE A 500 3.18 5.82 15.42
CA PHE A 500 3.04 6.72 16.55
C PHE A 500 1.69 6.67 17.27
N TYR A 501 1.03 5.51 17.29
CA TYR A 501 -0.10 5.27 18.17
C TYR A 501 0.33 4.86 19.58
N ASP A 502 -0.62 4.98 20.51
CA ASP A 502 -0.46 4.53 21.89
C ASP A 502 -0.88 3.05 22.06
N LYS A 503 -0.97 2.58 23.31
CA LYS A 503 -1.39 1.21 23.66
C LYS A 503 -2.76 0.78 23.07
N ARG A 504 -3.62 1.72 22.64
CA ARG A 504 -4.90 1.42 22.01
C ARG A 504 -4.74 0.81 20.62
N SER A 505 -3.56 0.85 20.02
CA SER A 505 -3.23 0.08 18.80
C SER A 505 -3.11 -1.42 19.06
N PHE A 506 -3.16 -1.86 20.32
CA PHE A 506 -2.98 -3.26 20.66
C PHE A 506 -4.25 -3.95 21.18
N ILE A 507 -4.64 -5.07 20.57
CA ILE A 507 -5.52 -6.06 21.20
C ILE A 507 -4.73 -6.75 22.31
N ASN A 508 -5.26 -6.74 23.52
CA ASN A 508 -4.64 -7.42 24.65
C ASN A 508 -4.77 -8.95 24.50
N PRO A 509 -3.66 -9.69 24.33
CA PRO A 509 -3.69 -11.12 24.01
C PRO A 509 -4.03 -12.01 25.22
N CYS A 510 -4.15 -11.42 26.40
CA CYS A 510 -4.29 -12.11 27.69
C CYS A 510 -5.75 -12.17 28.17
N MET A 511 -6.69 -11.57 27.42
CA MET A 511 -8.10 -11.48 27.78
C MET A 511 -8.94 -12.55 27.07
N ASP A 512 -9.91 -13.14 27.79
CA ASP A 512 -10.89 -14.04 27.19
C ASP A 512 -11.80 -13.32 26.20
N SER A 513 -12.15 -12.05 26.48
CA SER A 513 -12.95 -11.20 25.59
C SER A 513 -12.26 -10.94 24.23
N SER A 514 -10.93 -10.89 24.19
CA SER A 514 -10.17 -10.83 22.93
C SER A 514 -10.37 -12.10 22.11
N MET A 515 -10.36 -13.28 22.73
CA MET A 515 -10.66 -14.53 22.02
C MET A 515 -12.13 -14.64 21.62
N ASN A 516 -13.07 -14.13 22.42
CA ASN A 516 -14.48 -14.05 22.04
C ASN A 516 -14.66 -13.21 20.77
N PHE A 517 -13.98 -12.06 20.71
CA PHE A 517 -13.98 -11.18 19.54
C PHE A 517 -13.41 -11.89 18.32
N VAL A 518 -12.22 -12.48 18.43
CA VAL A 518 -11.58 -13.23 17.35
C VAL A 518 -12.50 -14.35 16.83
N ASN A 519 -13.05 -15.16 17.73
CA ASN A 519 -13.97 -16.24 17.36
C ASN A 519 -15.21 -15.71 16.63
N LYS A 520 -15.77 -14.59 17.09
CA LYS A 520 -16.93 -13.96 16.47
C LYS A 520 -16.61 -13.48 15.05
N VAL A 521 -15.49 -12.79 14.86
CA VAL A 521 -15.09 -12.26 13.56
C VAL A 521 -14.81 -13.42 12.57
N ILE A 522 -14.00 -14.41 12.96
CA ILE A 522 -13.71 -15.58 12.10
C ILE A 522 -15.01 -16.28 11.70
N THR A 523 -15.93 -16.49 12.64
CA THR A 523 -17.22 -17.16 12.37
C THR A 523 -18.05 -16.40 11.34
N GLU A 524 -18.15 -15.07 11.46
CA GLU A 524 -18.94 -14.27 10.51
C GLU A 524 -18.28 -14.17 9.13
N VAL A 525 -16.96 -14.00 9.07
CA VAL A 525 -16.22 -13.97 7.80
C VAL A 525 -16.33 -15.31 7.09
N LYS A 526 -16.13 -16.42 7.80
CA LYS A 526 -16.34 -17.77 7.26
C LYS A 526 -17.77 -17.95 6.72
N ALA A 527 -18.78 -17.48 7.45
CA ALA A 527 -20.16 -17.57 6.98
C ALA A 527 -20.42 -16.78 5.69
N MET A 528 -19.75 -15.64 5.48
CA MET A 528 -19.81 -14.90 4.22
C MET A 528 -19.15 -15.66 3.06
N HIS A 529 -17.98 -16.25 3.31
CA HIS A 529 -17.27 -17.13 2.38
C HIS A 529 -18.12 -18.33 1.95
N ASP A 530 -18.68 -19.06 2.91
CA ASP A 530 -19.56 -20.20 2.65
C ASP A 530 -20.81 -19.76 1.84
N ALA A 531 -21.41 -18.62 2.17
CA ALA A 531 -22.57 -18.07 1.45
C ALA A 531 -22.25 -17.54 0.04
N ALA A 532 -21.01 -17.14 -0.21
CA ALA A 532 -20.51 -16.80 -1.55
C ALA A 532 -20.12 -18.04 -2.36
N GLY A 533 -20.07 -19.22 -1.74
CA GLY A 533 -19.62 -20.46 -2.35
C GLY A 533 -18.11 -20.50 -2.59
N MET A 534 -17.33 -19.66 -1.89
CA MET A 534 -15.87 -19.67 -1.84
C MET A 534 -15.46 -19.99 -0.40
N PRO A 535 -15.28 -21.27 -0.03
CA PRO A 535 -14.85 -21.64 1.31
C PRO A 535 -13.58 -20.88 1.72
N LEU A 536 -13.55 -20.44 2.97
CA LEU A 536 -12.39 -19.76 3.54
C LEU A 536 -11.29 -20.78 3.82
N ASN A 537 -10.23 -20.77 3.02
CA ASN A 537 -9.12 -21.72 3.15
C ASN A 537 -7.94 -21.16 3.94
N THR A 538 -7.78 -19.83 3.96
CA THR A 538 -6.65 -19.14 4.61
C THR A 538 -7.16 -18.00 5.47
N TRP A 539 -6.75 -17.98 6.74
CA TRP A 539 -6.95 -16.83 7.63
C TRP A 539 -5.62 -16.10 7.81
N HIS A 540 -5.59 -14.81 7.51
CA HIS A 540 -4.42 -13.98 7.78
C HIS A 540 -4.59 -13.24 9.11
N PHE A 541 -3.66 -13.47 10.02
CA PHE A 541 -3.64 -12.92 11.37
C PHE A 541 -2.98 -11.54 11.45
N GLY A 542 -2.23 -11.17 10.43
CA GLY A 542 -1.33 -10.01 10.46
C GLY A 542 -0.14 -10.32 11.36
N GLY A 543 -0.02 -9.60 12.48
CA GLY A 543 0.94 -9.91 13.55
C GLY A 543 2.27 -9.18 13.44
N ASP A 544 2.39 -8.25 12.50
CA ASP A 544 3.55 -7.38 12.37
C ASP A 544 3.65 -6.35 13.49
N GLU A 545 4.88 -5.94 13.75
CA GLU A 545 5.27 -4.73 14.46
C GLU A 545 4.73 -4.56 15.89
N ALA A 546 4.39 -5.67 16.56
CA ALA A 546 3.98 -5.68 17.97
C ALA A 546 5.13 -5.36 18.95
N LYS A 547 5.62 -4.11 18.92
CA LYS A 547 6.77 -3.57 19.66
C LYS A 547 6.54 -2.11 20.07
N ASN A 548 7.37 -1.61 20.99
CA ASN A 548 7.47 -0.17 21.27
C ASN A 548 8.71 0.39 20.55
N ILE A 549 8.53 1.29 19.59
CA ILE A 549 9.64 1.83 18.79
C ILE A 549 10.62 2.66 19.62
N LYS A 550 10.20 3.22 20.76
CA LYS A 550 11.09 3.96 21.65
C LYS A 550 12.12 3.05 22.34
N LEU A 551 12.00 1.73 22.20
CA LEU A 551 13.01 0.75 22.64
C LEU A 551 13.93 0.28 21.49
N ASN A 552 13.82 0.87 20.30
CA ASN A 552 14.67 0.54 19.16
C ASN A 552 16.14 0.95 19.36
N ALA A 553 17.00 0.36 18.54
CA ALA A 553 18.44 0.57 18.61
C ALA A 553 18.88 2.01 18.31
N GLY A 554 18.06 2.82 17.62
CA GLY A 554 18.37 4.21 17.28
C GLY A 554 18.22 5.21 18.43
N PHE A 555 17.73 4.77 19.59
CA PHE A 555 17.61 5.58 20.80
C PHE A 555 18.62 5.16 21.88
N GLN A 556 18.86 6.08 22.82
CA GLN A 556 19.62 5.85 24.05
C GLN A 556 19.02 6.63 25.23
N ASP A 557 19.31 6.16 26.46
CA ASP A 557 18.83 6.83 27.67
C ASP A 557 19.53 8.19 27.88
N THR A 558 18.76 9.19 28.29
CA THR A 558 19.28 10.52 28.65
C THR A 558 20.34 10.49 29.76
N ASN A 559 20.37 9.44 30.58
CA ASN A 559 21.33 9.25 31.68
C ASN A 559 22.37 8.16 31.38
N ALA A 560 22.46 7.67 30.13
CA ALA A 560 23.48 6.69 29.76
C ALA A 560 24.89 7.26 29.98
N THR A 561 25.78 6.46 30.57
CA THR A 561 27.16 6.90 30.89
C THR A 561 28.03 7.12 29.66
N ASP A 562 27.74 6.40 28.57
CA ASP A 562 28.50 6.39 27.33
C ASP A 562 27.59 6.70 26.13
N GLN A 563 27.03 7.91 26.09
CA GLN A 563 26.20 8.36 24.96
C GLN A 563 27.01 8.43 23.66
N VAL A 564 26.40 7.98 22.57
CA VAL A 564 26.95 8.08 21.21
C VAL A 564 26.19 9.13 20.41
N ALA A 565 26.89 9.83 19.52
CA ALA A 565 26.34 10.97 18.76
C ALA A 565 25.27 10.59 17.72
N TRP A 566 25.21 9.32 17.33
CA TRP A 566 24.30 8.84 16.28
C TRP A 566 22.96 8.32 16.83
N LYS A 567 22.67 8.47 18.13
CA LYS A 567 21.42 8.03 18.75
C LYS A 567 20.64 9.19 19.35
N GLY A 568 19.31 9.13 19.27
CA GLY A 568 18.43 10.10 19.93
C GLY A 568 18.38 9.89 21.44
N ASN A 569 18.46 10.97 22.20
CA ASN A 569 18.37 10.97 23.66
C ASN A 569 16.90 11.00 24.11
N ILE A 570 16.44 9.96 24.81
CA ILE A 570 15.10 9.90 25.41
C ILE A 570 15.15 9.30 26.82
N ASP A 571 14.13 9.53 27.66
CA ASP A 571 14.01 8.87 28.96
C ASP A 571 13.45 7.45 28.77
N LEU A 572 14.34 6.45 28.71
CA LEU A 572 13.95 5.05 28.50
C LEU A 572 13.28 4.46 29.76
N SER A 573 13.43 5.10 30.93
CA SER A 573 12.77 4.63 32.16
C SER A 573 11.25 4.79 32.13
N GLN A 574 10.74 5.66 31.24
CA GLN A 574 9.30 5.84 31.01
C GLN A 574 8.74 4.88 29.96
N GLN A 575 9.57 4.11 29.27
CA GLN A 575 9.15 3.29 28.13
C GLN A 575 8.94 1.85 28.54
N ASP A 576 7.80 1.28 28.14
CA ASP A 576 7.43 -0.10 28.44
C ASP A 576 7.43 -0.96 27.17
N LYS A 577 7.54 -2.28 27.34
CA LYS A 577 7.12 -3.22 26.28
C LYS A 577 5.59 -3.24 26.21
N PRO A 578 4.99 -3.59 25.06
CA PRO A 578 3.55 -3.84 24.98
C PRO A 578 3.07 -4.77 26.11
N PHE A 579 1.96 -4.37 26.75
CA PHE A 579 1.31 -5.08 27.85
C PHE A 579 2.11 -5.21 29.17
N ALA A 580 3.26 -4.53 29.32
CA ALA A 580 4.10 -4.66 30.51
C ALA A 580 3.39 -4.31 31.83
N LYS A 581 2.38 -3.44 31.78
CA LYS A 581 1.57 -3.01 32.92
C LYS A 581 0.16 -3.61 32.95
N SER A 582 -0.18 -4.52 32.04
CA SER A 582 -1.43 -5.28 32.07
C SER A 582 -1.38 -6.35 33.17
N PRO A 583 -2.20 -6.27 34.25
CA PRO A 583 -2.20 -7.29 35.29
C PRO A 583 -2.57 -8.68 34.76
N MET A 584 -3.44 -8.75 33.74
CA MET A 584 -3.81 -10.02 33.11
C MET A 584 -2.62 -10.68 32.41
N CYS A 585 -1.78 -9.89 31.73
CA CYS A 585 -0.59 -10.41 31.07
C CYS A 585 0.54 -10.75 32.05
N GLN A 586 0.73 -9.92 33.09
CA GLN A 586 1.67 -10.21 34.18
C GLN A 586 1.35 -11.57 34.82
N LYS A 587 0.07 -11.84 35.08
CA LYS A 587 -0.37 -13.12 35.64
C LYS A 587 0.02 -14.32 34.76
N LEU A 588 -0.18 -14.25 33.44
CA LEU A 588 0.21 -15.34 32.53
C LEU A 588 1.72 -15.61 32.55
N ILE A 589 2.53 -14.56 32.68
CA ILE A 589 4.00 -14.68 32.79
C ILE A 589 4.40 -15.26 34.15
N GLU A 590 3.80 -14.78 35.25
CA GLU A 590 4.04 -15.29 36.61
C GLU A 590 3.67 -16.77 36.76
N GLU A 591 2.60 -17.21 36.09
CA GLU A 591 2.16 -18.61 36.04
C GLU A 591 3.02 -19.49 35.11
N GLY A 592 3.94 -18.88 34.34
CA GLY A 592 4.82 -19.58 33.41
C GLY A 592 4.13 -20.06 32.12
N VAL A 593 2.96 -19.49 31.79
CA VAL A 593 2.23 -19.78 30.54
C VAL A 593 2.94 -19.15 29.34
N VAL A 594 3.49 -17.94 29.52
CA VAL A 594 4.27 -17.21 28.51
C VAL A 594 5.60 -16.79 29.13
N SER A 595 6.70 -16.90 28.38
CA SER A 595 8.05 -16.65 28.90
C SER A 595 8.29 -15.20 29.33
N ASP A 596 7.89 -14.24 28.50
CA ASP A 596 8.01 -12.80 28.74
C ASP A 596 7.06 -12.00 27.84
N PHE A 597 7.00 -10.68 28.01
CA PHE A 597 6.15 -9.79 27.20
C PHE A 597 6.44 -9.83 25.70
N GLY A 598 7.69 -10.12 25.29
CA GLY A 598 8.05 -10.24 23.88
C GLY A 598 7.46 -11.47 23.20
N HIS A 599 7.15 -12.52 23.97
CA HIS A 599 6.54 -13.76 23.47
C HIS A 599 5.00 -13.68 23.36
N LEU A 600 4.37 -12.63 23.90
CA LEU A 600 2.91 -12.49 23.87
C LEU A 600 2.31 -12.46 22.45
N PRO A 601 2.90 -11.80 21.43
CA PRO A 601 2.38 -11.83 20.07
C PRO A 601 2.36 -13.25 19.48
N SER A 602 3.47 -13.99 19.57
CA SER A 602 3.53 -15.37 19.06
C SER A 602 2.62 -16.32 19.84
N PHE A 603 2.50 -16.15 21.16
CA PHE A 603 1.51 -16.87 21.96
C PHE A 603 0.07 -16.61 21.50
N PHE A 604 -0.25 -15.36 21.16
CA PHE A 604 -1.57 -15.00 20.66
C PHE A 604 -1.82 -15.61 19.29
N ALA A 605 -0.84 -15.54 18.37
CA ALA A 605 -0.92 -16.18 17.06
C ALA A 605 -1.18 -17.69 17.18
N GLU A 606 -0.48 -18.39 18.07
CA GLU A 606 -0.71 -19.81 18.35
C GLU A 606 -2.14 -20.07 18.84
N LYS A 607 -2.69 -19.24 19.74
CA LYS A 607 -4.08 -19.34 20.20
C LYS A 607 -5.09 -19.09 19.07
N VAL A 608 -4.88 -18.05 18.26
CA VAL A 608 -5.78 -17.73 17.15
C VAL A 608 -5.73 -18.82 16.08
N SER A 609 -4.57 -19.43 15.82
CA SER A 609 -4.49 -20.60 14.92
C SER A 609 -5.36 -21.77 15.40
N GLY A 610 -5.51 -21.94 16.73
CA GLY A 610 -6.46 -22.88 17.32
C GLY A 610 -7.91 -22.57 16.95
N ALA A 611 -8.32 -21.31 17.12
CA ALA A 611 -9.66 -20.85 16.73
C ALA A 611 -9.93 -20.99 15.23
N VAL A 612 -8.93 -20.71 14.38
CA VAL A 612 -8.99 -20.90 12.92
C VAL A 612 -9.18 -22.38 12.57
N ALA A 613 -8.39 -23.26 13.18
CA ALA A 613 -8.48 -24.70 12.96
C ALA A 613 -9.83 -25.30 13.43
N GLU A 614 -10.38 -24.82 14.56
CA GLU A 614 -11.70 -25.24 15.05
C GLU A 614 -12.84 -24.89 14.08
N GLN A 615 -12.65 -23.88 13.23
CA GLN A 615 -13.58 -23.49 12.17
C GLN A 615 -13.37 -24.29 10.87
N GLY A 616 -12.41 -25.22 10.83
CA GLY A 616 -12.09 -26.03 9.66
C GLY A 616 -11.38 -25.25 8.55
N ILE A 617 -10.68 -24.17 8.89
CA ILE A 617 -9.86 -23.41 7.95
C ILE A 617 -8.46 -24.02 7.95
N GLU A 618 -7.98 -24.43 6.77
CA GLU A 618 -6.78 -25.27 6.63
C GLU A 618 -5.47 -24.51 6.85
N ASN A 619 -5.43 -23.21 6.53
CA ASN A 619 -4.19 -22.43 6.49
C ASN A 619 -4.25 -21.22 7.43
N PHE A 620 -3.20 -21.05 8.23
CA PHE A 620 -2.95 -19.83 9.01
C PHE A 620 -1.81 -19.05 8.36
N GLN A 621 -1.96 -17.75 8.15
CA GLN A 621 -0.95 -16.89 7.53
C GLN A 621 -0.69 -15.66 8.41
N ALA A 622 0.54 -15.17 8.45
CA ALA A 622 0.94 -13.98 9.20
C ALA A 622 2.16 -13.31 8.57
N TRP A 623 2.42 -12.05 8.93
CA TRP A 623 3.74 -11.43 8.75
C TRP A 623 4.75 -12.12 9.68
N GLN A 624 5.98 -12.36 9.20
CA GLN A 624 6.89 -13.30 9.88
C GLN A 624 7.20 -12.90 11.33
N ASP A 625 7.30 -11.62 11.64
CA ASP A 625 7.72 -11.15 12.95
C ASP A 625 6.71 -11.41 14.08
N GLY A 626 5.43 -11.62 13.74
CA GLY A 626 4.42 -12.09 14.69
C GLY A 626 4.67 -13.51 15.20
N LEU A 627 5.35 -14.33 14.40
CA LEU A 627 5.62 -15.75 14.69
C LEU A 627 7.06 -16.02 15.17
N LYS A 628 7.90 -14.98 15.28
CA LYS A 628 9.36 -15.13 15.47
C LYS A 628 9.77 -15.86 16.74
N TYR A 629 8.93 -15.87 17.77
CA TYR A 629 9.17 -16.57 19.03
C TYR A 629 8.50 -17.95 19.10
N SER A 630 7.67 -18.31 18.12
CA SER A 630 7.18 -19.67 17.98
C SER A 630 8.32 -20.60 17.57
N LYS A 631 8.27 -21.85 18.04
CA LYS A 631 9.32 -22.83 17.84
C LYS A 631 9.60 -23.07 16.35
N ASP A 632 8.54 -23.41 15.61
CA ASP A 632 8.50 -23.77 14.19
C ASP A 632 7.02 -23.86 13.77
N ALA A 633 6.72 -24.20 12.52
CA ALA A 633 5.34 -24.31 12.03
C ALA A 633 4.47 -25.33 12.80
N SER A 634 5.08 -26.29 13.54
CA SER A 634 4.33 -27.28 14.34
C SER A 634 3.71 -26.72 15.62
N ALA A 635 4.01 -25.46 15.97
CA ALA A 635 3.38 -24.78 17.10
C ALA A 635 1.89 -24.46 16.84
N PHE A 636 1.51 -24.29 15.57
CA PHE A 636 0.18 -23.88 15.14
C PHE A 636 -0.75 -25.09 14.96
N LYS A 637 -2.06 -24.85 14.96
CA LYS A 637 -3.09 -25.91 14.94
C LYS A 637 -3.70 -26.17 13.57
N THR A 638 -3.51 -25.26 12.61
CA THR A 638 -3.92 -25.42 11.22
C THR A 638 -3.05 -26.46 10.51
N GLU A 639 -3.49 -26.95 9.35
CA GLU A 639 -2.72 -27.94 8.58
C GLU A 639 -1.42 -27.34 8.06
N ASN A 640 -1.48 -26.11 7.55
CA ASN A 640 -0.31 -25.36 7.10
C ASN A 640 -0.20 -24.02 7.83
N THR A 641 1.04 -23.56 7.99
CA THR A 641 1.34 -22.21 8.49
C THR A 641 2.21 -21.49 7.48
N ARG A 642 1.69 -20.38 6.98
CA ARG A 642 2.29 -19.54 5.95
C ARG A 642 2.86 -18.27 6.58
N VAL A 643 3.93 -17.75 5.99
CA VAL A 643 4.49 -16.46 6.39
C VAL A 643 4.68 -15.56 5.18
N ASN A 644 4.15 -14.34 5.25
CA ASN A 644 4.63 -13.27 4.38
C ASN A 644 5.98 -12.83 4.91
N PHE A 645 7.03 -13.11 4.13
CA PHE A 645 8.41 -12.77 4.49
C PHE A 645 8.76 -11.38 3.95
N TRP A 646 8.86 -10.40 4.84
CA TRP A 646 9.03 -8.98 4.50
C TRP A 646 10.39 -8.37 4.90
N ASP A 647 11.40 -9.17 5.27
CA ASP A 647 12.73 -8.61 5.52
C ASP A 647 13.35 -8.06 4.21
N VAL A 648 14.08 -6.97 4.34
CA VAL A 648 14.82 -6.32 3.24
C VAL A 648 16.11 -7.10 2.92
N LEU A 649 16.43 -7.30 1.63
CA LEU A 649 17.56 -8.15 1.25
C LEU A 649 18.90 -7.59 1.73
N TYR A 650 19.17 -6.30 1.53
CA TYR A 650 20.43 -5.68 1.91
C TYR A 650 20.62 -5.55 3.44
N TRP A 651 19.61 -5.90 4.25
CA TRP A 651 19.69 -6.06 5.70
C TRP A 651 19.76 -7.52 6.17
N GLY A 652 20.04 -8.45 5.25
CA GLY A 652 20.20 -9.88 5.54
C GLY A 652 18.94 -10.72 5.30
N GLY A 653 17.88 -10.11 4.74
CA GLY A 653 16.67 -10.82 4.34
C GLY A 653 16.91 -11.91 3.29
N ASP A 654 17.99 -11.76 2.50
CA ASP A 654 18.43 -12.76 1.53
C ASP A 654 18.90 -14.08 2.19
N ALA A 655 19.31 -14.04 3.46
CA ALA A 655 19.70 -15.21 4.23
C ALA A 655 18.59 -15.66 5.19
N SER A 656 17.96 -14.73 5.92
CA SER A 656 16.97 -15.06 6.97
C SER A 656 15.72 -15.75 6.41
N ALA A 657 15.35 -15.51 5.15
CA ALA A 657 14.24 -16.22 4.49
C ALA A 657 14.38 -17.75 4.56
N TYR A 658 15.61 -18.25 4.37
CA TYR A 658 15.87 -19.68 4.38
C TYR A 658 15.82 -20.27 5.80
N ASP A 659 16.08 -19.48 6.84
CA ASP A 659 15.85 -19.90 8.23
C ASP A 659 14.35 -20.10 8.50
N TRP A 660 13.49 -19.24 7.94
CA TRP A 660 12.04 -19.40 8.03
C TRP A 660 11.55 -20.63 7.30
N ALA A 661 11.99 -20.84 6.05
CA ALA A 661 11.65 -22.03 5.29
C ALA A 661 12.11 -23.32 6.01
N ALA A 662 13.31 -23.33 6.60
CA ALA A 662 13.83 -24.47 7.36
C ALA A 662 13.05 -24.79 8.65
N LYS A 663 12.24 -23.84 9.16
CA LYS A 663 11.30 -24.05 10.26
C LYS A 663 9.94 -24.63 9.80
N GLY A 664 9.81 -25.01 8.53
CA GLY A 664 8.63 -25.65 7.98
C GLY A 664 7.46 -24.70 7.69
N TYR A 665 7.71 -23.40 7.63
CA TYR A 665 6.70 -22.43 7.19
C TYR A 665 6.63 -22.39 5.67
N ASP A 666 5.40 -22.30 5.16
CA ASP A 666 5.14 -22.01 3.75
C ASP A 666 5.48 -20.53 3.48
N LEU A 667 6.68 -20.26 2.99
CA LEU A 667 7.18 -18.91 2.81
C LEU A 667 6.59 -18.24 1.55
N ILE A 668 5.93 -17.10 1.75
CA ILE A 668 5.48 -16.16 0.72
C ILE A 668 6.45 -14.99 0.65
N VAL A 669 7.25 -14.95 -0.40
CA VAL A 669 8.22 -13.88 -0.65
C VAL A 669 7.46 -12.55 -0.78
N SER A 670 7.78 -11.59 0.08
CA SER A 670 7.09 -10.29 0.21
C SER A 670 8.10 -9.16 0.46
N ASN A 671 9.29 -9.22 -0.14
CA ASN A 671 10.38 -8.30 0.16
C ASN A 671 10.07 -6.85 -0.27
N PRO A 672 10.11 -5.87 0.66
CA PRO A 672 9.66 -4.50 0.41
C PRO A 672 10.60 -3.68 -0.48
N ASP A 673 11.85 -4.12 -0.64
CA ASP A 673 12.78 -3.55 -1.61
C ASP A 673 12.48 -3.94 -3.07
N TYR A 674 11.48 -4.81 -3.33
CA TYR A 674 11.09 -5.23 -4.69
C TYR A 674 9.59 -5.26 -4.98
N VAL A 675 8.76 -5.69 -4.02
CA VAL A 675 7.35 -6.01 -4.29
C VAL A 675 6.36 -5.15 -3.50
N TYR A 676 6.84 -4.14 -2.79
CA TYR A 676 6.00 -3.10 -2.20
C TYR A 676 5.70 -2.02 -3.24
N MET A 677 4.43 -1.94 -3.60
CA MET A 677 3.83 -1.04 -4.57
C MET A 677 3.36 0.28 -3.93
N ASP A 678 3.60 0.51 -2.66
CA ASP A 678 3.51 1.82 -2.01
C ASP A 678 4.82 2.62 -2.17
N MET A 679 5.88 2.00 -2.70
CA MET A 679 7.16 2.65 -3.00
C MET A 679 7.11 3.45 -4.32
N PRO A 680 7.85 4.56 -4.47
CA PRO A 680 7.94 5.32 -5.71
C PRO A 680 8.35 4.45 -6.91
N TYR A 681 7.92 4.82 -8.11
CA TYR A 681 8.42 4.18 -9.33
C TYR A 681 9.86 4.59 -9.65
N GLU A 682 10.24 5.82 -9.35
CA GLU A 682 11.57 6.38 -9.62
C GLU A 682 11.97 7.41 -8.56
N VAL A 683 13.26 7.72 -8.49
CA VAL A 683 13.78 8.71 -7.53
C VAL A 683 13.55 10.10 -8.11
N ASP A 684 12.31 10.58 -7.99
CA ASP A 684 11.87 11.92 -8.37
C ASP A 684 10.99 12.42 -7.21
N PRO A 685 11.32 13.55 -6.55
CA PRO A 685 10.53 14.06 -5.43
C PRO A 685 9.03 14.21 -5.71
N LYS A 686 8.64 14.37 -6.98
CA LYS A 686 7.24 14.47 -7.42
C LYS A 686 6.53 13.12 -7.54
N GLU A 687 7.24 11.99 -7.40
CA GLU A 687 6.61 10.67 -7.34
C GLU A 687 5.89 10.45 -6.02
N ARG A 688 4.87 9.60 -6.06
CA ARG A 688 4.11 9.19 -4.88
C ARG A 688 4.74 7.96 -4.24
N GLY A 689 4.74 7.93 -2.91
CA GLY A 689 4.97 6.71 -2.15
C GLY A 689 5.79 6.90 -0.88
N TYR A 690 5.73 5.90 -0.01
CA TYR A 690 6.71 5.73 1.09
C TYR A 690 8.01 5.13 0.55
N TYR A 691 9.11 5.21 1.28
CA TYR A 691 10.42 4.84 0.73
C TYR A 691 11.40 4.31 1.79
N TRP A 692 10.86 3.67 2.83
CA TRP A 692 11.66 3.22 3.98
C TRP A 692 12.62 2.07 3.61
N ALA A 693 12.18 1.16 2.74
CA ALA A 693 12.92 -0.03 2.30
C ALA A 693 13.73 0.18 1.02
N THR A 694 13.29 1.06 0.13
CA THR A 694 14.01 1.36 -1.11
C THR A 694 13.53 2.68 -1.69
N ARG A 695 14.39 3.36 -2.45
CA ARG A 695 14.04 4.69 -3.00
C ARG A 695 13.11 4.62 -4.20
N ALA A 696 13.13 3.50 -4.93
CA ALA A 696 12.29 3.29 -6.09
C ALA A 696 12.18 1.81 -6.47
N THR A 697 11.00 1.44 -6.95
CA THR A 697 10.68 0.13 -7.51
C THR A 697 9.82 0.33 -8.77
N ASP A 698 10.48 0.51 -9.92
CA ASP A 698 9.79 0.49 -11.20
C ASP A 698 9.46 -0.94 -11.65
N THR A 699 8.73 -1.03 -12.76
CA THR A 699 8.39 -2.30 -13.41
C THR A 699 9.63 -3.12 -13.78
N ARG A 700 10.76 -2.48 -14.14
CA ARG A 700 12.01 -3.17 -14.50
C ARG A 700 12.66 -3.85 -13.30
N LYS A 701 12.75 -3.15 -12.16
CA LYS A 701 13.29 -3.69 -10.92
C LYS A 701 12.45 -4.85 -10.41
N MET A 702 11.11 -4.69 -10.42
CA MET A 702 10.19 -5.75 -10.02
C MET A 702 10.28 -6.97 -10.94
N PHE A 703 10.42 -6.76 -12.26
CA PHE A 703 10.66 -7.84 -13.22
C PHE A 703 11.98 -8.57 -12.98
N GLY A 704 13.03 -7.83 -12.63
CA GLY A 704 14.39 -8.36 -12.41
C GLY A 704 14.58 -9.07 -11.07
N PHE A 705 13.55 -9.12 -10.23
CA PHE A 705 13.58 -9.82 -8.95
C PHE A 705 13.62 -11.34 -9.14
N ALA A 706 14.49 -12.01 -8.40
CA ALA A 706 14.60 -13.47 -8.38
C ALA A 706 14.17 -14.03 -7.02
N PRO A 707 12.89 -14.44 -6.89
CA PRO A 707 12.32 -14.80 -5.59
C PRO A 707 12.83 -16.12 -5.02
N GLU A 708 13.25 -17.09 -5.85
CA GLU A 708 13.77 -18.39 -5.33
C GLU A 708 15.27 -18.39 -4.99
N ASN A 709 15.99 -17.35 -5.41
CA ASN A 709 17.41 -17.18 -5.11
C ASN A 709 17.69 -15.75 -4.65
N LEU A 710 17.21 -15.42 -3.46
CA LEU A 710 17.28 -14.06 -2.93
C LEU A 710 18.70 -13.44 -2.95
N PRO A 711 19.78 -14.18 -2.64
CA PRO A 711 21.14 -13.65 -2.71
C PRO A 711 21.54 -13.10 -4.08
N GLN A 712 21.05 -13.68 -5.18
CA GLN A 712 21.47 -13.27 -6.52
C GLN A 712 21.14 -11.83 -6.85
N ASN A 713 20.11 -11.28 -6.20
CA ASN A 713 19.65 -9.92 -6.45
C ASN A 713 20.72 -8.87 -6.10
N ALA A 714 21.72 -9.21 -5.29
CA ALA A 714 22.88 -8.35 -5.02
C ALA A 714 23.73 -8.04 -6.27
N GLU A 715 23.68 -8.88 -7.32
CA GLU A 715 24.32 -8.62 -8.62
C GLU A 715 23.51 -7.70 -9.53
N THR A 716 22.18 -7.64 -9.34
CA THR A 716 21.23 -7.04 -10.31
C THR A 716 20.49 -5.83 -9.75
N SER A 717 20.80 -5.40 -8.54
CA SER A 717 20.13 -4.29 -7.86
C SER A 717 21.06 -3.55 -6.91
N VAL A 718 20.54 -2.48 -6.31
CA VAL A 718 21.21 -1.66 -5.30
C VAL A 718 20.31 -1.51 -4.06
N ASP A 719 20.92 -1.14 -2.94
CA ASP A 719 20.22 -0.85 -1.69
C ASP A 719 19.42 0.47 -1.75
N ARG A 720 18.76 0.84 -0.63
CA ARG A 720 17.95 2.06 -0.53
C ARG A 720 18.69 3.37 -0.78
N ASP A 721 20.02 3.37 -0.71
CA ASP A 721 20.88 4.52 -0.91
C ASP A 721 21.67 4.43 -2.22
N GLY A 722 21.30 3.49 -3.10
CA GLY A 722 21.92 3.31 -4.41
C GLY A 722 23.27 2.60 -4.37
N ASN A 723 23.63 1.94 -3.27
CA ASN A 723 24.89 1.20 -3.16
C ASN A 723 24.72 -0.28 -3.52
N GLY A 724 25.81 -0.89 -3.98
CA GLY A 724 25.87 -2.35 -4.05
C GLY A 724 25.88 -2.97 -2.66
N PHE A 725 25.26 -4.14 -2.51
CA PHE A 725 25.30 -4.95 -1.30
C PHE A 725 25.85 -6.35 -1.59
N ASN A 726 26.05 -7.14 -0.53
CA ASN A 726 26.50 -8.53 -0.65
C ASN A 726 25.34 -9.45 -0.31
N GLY A 727 25.08 -10.44 -1.17
CA GLY A 727 24.12 -11.51 -0.92
C GLY A 727 24.80 -12.86 -0.73
N LYS A 728 24.38 -13.63 0.27
CA LYS A 728 24.91 -14.98 0.51
C LYS A 728 23.97 -15.82 1.39
N GLY A 729 23.48 -16.92 0.81
CA GLY A 729 22.72 -17.94 1.55
C GLY A 729 23.57 -18.74 2.54
N THR A 730 22.99 -19.06 3.70
CA THR A 730 23.64 -19.77 4.81
C THR A 730 23.01 -21.11 5.18
N VAL A 731 21.77 -21.35 4.75
CA VAL A 731 20.97 -22.53 5.10
C VAL A 731 20.67 -23.37 3.87
N GLU A 732 20.82 -24.68 3.98
CA GLU A 732 20.42 -25.62 2.92
C GLU A 732 18.91 -25.58 2.73
N HIS A 733 18.47 -25.34 1.50
CA HIS A 733 17.05 -25.34 1.13
C HIS A 733 16.92 -25.98 -0.25
N ASN A 734 16.29 -27.16 -0.29
CA ASN A 734 16.14 -27.95 -1.51
C ASN A 734 14.72 -27.86 -2.09
N GLU A 735 13.79 -27.26 -1.34
CA GLU A 735 12.42 -27.03 -1.76
C GLU A 735 12.31 -25.59 -2.31
N GLY A 736 11.31 -25.28 -3.12
CA GLY A 736 11.06 -23.89 -3.52
C GLY A 736 10.48 -23.09 -2.35
N PHE A 737 10.25 -21.79 -2.54
CA PHE A 737 9.30 -21.06 -1.68
C PHE A 737 7.86 -21.32 -2.14
N HIS A 738 6.89 -21.11 -1.26
CA HIS A 738 5.49 -21.41 -1.55
C HIS A 738 4.89 -20.40 -2.54
N GLY A 739 5.35 -19.15 -2.52
CA GLY A 739 4.99 -18.18 -3.54
C GLY A 739 5.57 -16.78 -3.40
N LEU A 740 4.96 -15.86 -4.15
CA LEU A 740 5.30 -14.44 -4.24
C LEU A 740 4.03 -13.61 -4.03
N SER A 741 4.12 -12.52 -3.29
CA SER A 741 3.03 -11.56 -3.13
C SER A 741 3.54 -10.13 -3.30
N ALA A 742 2.81 -9.30 -4.06
CA ALA A 742 3.07 -7.87 -4.17
C ALA A 742 2.08 -7.06 -3.33
N GLN A 743 2.57 -6.11 -2.54
CA GLN A 743 1.82 -5.40 -1.52
C GLN A 743 1.50 -3.99 -2.01
N LEU A 744 0.28 -3.52 -1.81
CA LEU A 744 0.00 -2.09 -1.79
C LEU A 744 -0.48 -1.69 -0.40
N TRP A 745 0.38 -1.00 0.32
CA TRP A 745 0.00 -0.20 1.49
C TRP A 745 -0.54 1.17 1.08
N SER A 746 -1.40 1.78 1.89
CA SER A 746 -2.26 2.86 1.43
C SER A 746 -2.10 4.21 2.15
N GLU A 747 -1.02 4.45 2.91
CA GLU A 747 -0.83 5.66 3.71
C GLU A 747 -0.92 6.95 2.87
N THR A 748 -0.19 6.98 1.75
CA THR A 748 -0.16 8.11 0.81
C THR A 748 -1.02 7.87 -0.43
N VAL A 749 -1.72 6.73 -0.50
CA VAL A 749 -2.58 6.34 -1.62
C VAL A 749 -4.02 6.57 -1.19
N ARG A 750 -4.51 7.80 -1.36
CA ARG A 750 -5.78 8.26 -0.79
C ARG A 750 -6.99 8.06 -1.70
N THR A 751 -6.82 7.75 -2.97
CA THR A 751 -7.92 7.62 -3.92
C THR A 751 -7.77 6.38 -4.78
N ASP A 752 -8.86 5.90 -5.37
CA ASP A 752 -8.82 4.78 -6.32
C ASP A 752 -7.93 5.06 -7.54
N GLU A 753 -7.83 6.31 -7.99
CA GLU A 753 -6.93 6.69 -9.09
C GLU A 753 -5.45 6.55 -8.68
N GLN A 754 -5.12 7.00 -7.46
CA GLN A 754 -3.76 6.83 -6.91
C GLN A 754 -3.45 5.34 -6.68
N TYR A 755 -4.44 4.55 -6.25
CA TYR A 755 -4.34 3.10 -6.13
C TYR A 755 -3.95 2.48 -7.48
N GLU A 756 -4.70 2.77 -8.54
CA GLU A 756 -4.43 2.22 -9.87
C GLU A 756 -3.07 2.68 -10.43
N TYR A 757 -2.67 3.93 -10.17
CA TYR A 757 -1.35 4.46 -10.53
C TYR A 757 -0.22 3.67 -9.85
N MET A 758 -0.36 3.39 -8.56
CA MET A 758 0.68 2.72 -7.77
C MET A 758 0.77 1.22 -8.06
N VAL A 759 -0.35 0.56 -8.37
CA VAL A 759 -0.37 -0.87 -8.71
C VAL A 759 0.07 -1.13 -10.15
N PHE A 760 -0.45 -0.35 -11.11
CA PHE A 760 -0.28 -0.63 -12.53
C PHE A 760 0.69 0.35 -13.20
N PRO A 761 1.63 -0.15 -14.05
CA PRO A 761 1.67 -1.50 -14.60
C PRO A 761 2.56 -2.50 -13.83
N ARG A 762 3.25 -2.11 -12.75
CA ARG A 762 4.30 -2.96 -12.15
C ARG A 762 3.81 -4.28 -11.58
N VAL A 763 2.56 -4.38 -11.10
CA VAL A 763 1.98 -5.66 -10.65
C VAL A 763 2.02 -6.75 -11.74
N ILE A 764 2.04 -6.37 -13.02
CA ILE A 764 2.16 -7.31 -14.15
C ILE A 764 3.56 -7.93 -14.20
N ALA A 765 4.59 -7.19 -13.78
CA ALA A 765 5.94 -7.75 -13.61
C ALA A 765 6.00 -8.73 -12.43
N ALA A 766 5.31 -8.43 -11.32
CA ALA A 766 5.15 -9.40 -10.22
C ALA A 766 4.40 -10.65 -10.70
N ALA A 767 3.34 -10.51 -11.49
CA ALA A 767 2.62 -11.63 -12.10
C ALA A 767 3.52 -12.49 -12.99
N GLU A 768 4.35 -11.83 -13.81
CA GLU A 768 5.39 -12.48 -14.62
C GLU A 768 6.27 -13.36 -13.74
N ARG A 769 6.81 -12.78 -12.66
CA ARG A 769 7.80 -13.43 -11.78
C ARG A 769 7.21 -14.45 -10.84
N ALA A 770 5.93 -14.33 -10.52
CA ALA A 770 5.16 -15.30 -9.76
C ALA A 770 4.75 -16.52 -10.60
N TRP A 771 4.66 -16.38 -11.93
CA TRP A 771 4.28 -17.47 -12.83
C TRP A 771 5.50 -18.16 -13.46
N HIS A 772 6.43 -17.37 -14.00
CA HIS A 772 7.54 -17.82 -14.83
C HIS A 772 8.88 -17.71 -14.10
N LYS A 773 9.66 -18.79 -14.12
CA LYS A 773 11.08 -18.80 -13.76
C LYS A 773 11.91 -18.60 -15.01
N ALA A 774 12.58 -17.45 -15.11
CA ALA A 774 13.37 -17.10 -16.28
C ALA A 774 14.75 -17.80 -16.29
N ASP A 775 15.36 -17.94 -17.46
CA ASP A 775 16.66 -18.61 -17.63
C ASP A 775 17.83 -17.92 -16.91
N TRP A 776 17.69 -16.63 -16.59
CA TRP A 776 18.67 -15.86 -15.83
C TRP A 776 18.49 -16.00 -14.30
N GLU A 777 17.42 -16.63 -13.83
CA GLU A 777 17.23 -16.99 -12.42
C GLU A 777 18.00 -18.25 -12.08
N LEU A 778 19.12 -18.08 -11.38
CA LEU A 778 19.99 -19.19 -11.00
C LEU A 778 19.37 -19.99 -9.86
N ASP A 779 19.66 -21.29 -9.82
CA ASP A 779 19.34 -22.10 -8.65
C ASP A 779 20.13 -21.63 -7.43
N TYR A 780 19.45 -21.62 -6.28
CA TYR A 780 20.04 -21.29 -5.00
C TYR A 780 21.18 -22.26 -4.63
N GLN A 781 22.27 -21.71 -4.06
CA GLN A 781 23.43 -22.50 -3.63
C GLN A 781 23.99 -21.91 -2.35
N VAL A 782 24.05 -22.73 -1.29
CA VAL A 782 24.63 -22.31 0.00
C VAL A 782 26.07 -21.86 -0.18
N GLY A 783 26.39 -20.72 0.42
CA GLY A 783 27.74 -20.18 0.43
C GLY A 783 28.16 -19.44 -0.85
N LYS A 784 27.37 -19.50 -1.93
CA LYS A 784 27.61 -18.71 -3.14
C LYS A 784 27.38 -17.24 -2.84
N GLN A 785 28.33 -16.40 -3.24
CA GLN A 785 28.32 -14.96 -2.98
C GLN A 785 27.94 -14.21 -4.25
N PHE A 786 27.17 -13.15 -4.07
CA PHE A 786 26.73 -12.24 -5.11
C PHE A 786 26.97 -10.80 -4.65
N ASN A 787 27.46 -9.94 -5.53
CA ASN A 787 27.56 -8.50 -5.34
C ASN A 787 27.79 -7.80 -6.69
N GLN A 788 27.96 -6.49 -6.71
CA GLN A 788 28.15 -5.73 -7.96
C GLN A 788 29.42 -6.09 -8.75
N GLU A 789 30.38 -6.79 -8.15
CA GLU A 789 31.65 -7.21 -8.78
C GLU A 789 31.58 -8.66 -9.32
N THR A 790 30.61 -9.46 -8.89
CA THR A 790 30.40 -10.81 -9.41
C THR A 790 29.64 -10.79 -10.75
N SER A 791 29.73 -11.90 -11.49
CA SER A 791 29.18 -12.03 -12.86
C SER A 791 28.55 -13.41 -13.08
N HIS A 792 27.83 -13.90 -12.07
CA HIS A 792 27.16 -15.19 -12.15
C HIS A 792 25.84 -15.12 -12.91
N VAL A 793 25.12 -14.01 -12.79
CA VAL A 793 23.84 -13.77 -13.48
C VAL A 793 24.12 -13.38 -14.94
N ASN A 794 23.42 -14.01 -15.88
CA ASN A 794 23.48 -13.63 -17.27
C ASN A 794 22.65 -12.34 -17.51
N LYS A 795 23.28 -11.19 -17.27
CA LYS A 795 22.66 -9.86 -17.40
C LYS A 795 22.20 -9.54 -18.82
N ASP A 796 22.86 -10.09 -19.85
CA ASP A 796 22.42 -9.93 -21.24
C ASP A 796 21.11 -10.68 -21.51
N ALA A 797 20.96 -11.91 -21.00
CA ALA A 797 19.71 -12.66 -21.09
C ALA A 797 18.58 -11.97 -20.30
N GLN A 798 18.89 -11.45 -19.11
CA GLN A 798 17.94 -10.66 -18.33
C GLN A 798 17.48 -9.40 -19.07
N LEU A 799 18.41 -8.66 -19.71
CA LEU A 799 18.08 -7.48 -20.51
C LEU A 799 17.25 -7.83 -21.75
N GLN A 800 17.55 -8.93 -22.44
CA GLN A 800 16.77 -9.38 -23.60
C GLN A 800 15.34 -9.74 -23.21
N ASP A 801 15.17 -10.43 -22.08
CA ASP A 801 13.86 -10.80 -21.55
C ASP A 801 13.06 -9.57 -21.10
N TRP A 802 13.71 -8.64 -20.37
CA TRP A 802 13.11 -7.34 -20.05
C TRP A 802 12.72 -6.55 -21.31
N THR A 803 13.57 -6.52 -22.33
CA THR A 803 13.31 -5.81 -23.58
C THR A 803 12.07 -6.37 -24.27
N ARG A 804 11.92 -7.70 -24.34
CA ARG A 804 10.71 -8.34 -24.86
C ARG A 804 9.49 -7.95 -24.01
N PHE A 805 9.55 -8.09 -22.70
CA PHE A 805 8.46 -7.78 -21.79
C PHE A 805 8.00 -6.32 -21.91
N ALA A 806 8.93 -5.36 -21.87
CA ALA A 806 8.65 -3.92 -21.97
C ALA A 806 8.00 -3.54 -23.31
N ASN A 807 8.40 -4.18 -24.40
CA ASN A 807 7.78 -3.98 -25.71
C ASN A 807 6.35 -4.57 -25.77
N VAL A 808 6.12 -5.76 -25.20
CA VAL A 808 4.75 -6.33 -25.12
C VAL A 808 3.85 -5.45 -24.26
N MET A 809 4.38 -4.90 -23.16
CA MET A 809 3.67 -3.94 -22.31
C MET A 809 3.27 -2.69 -23.10
N GLY A 810 4.24 -1.98 -23.68
CA GLY A 810 4.00 -0.71 -24.36
C GLY A 810 3.25 -0.83 -25.70
N GLN A 811 3.39 -1.94 -26.42
CA GLN A 811 2.75 -2.14 -27.73
C GLN A 811 1.37 -2.83 -27.64
N ARG A 812 1.03 -3.49 -26.51
CA ARG A 812 -0.19 -4.29 -26.42
C ARG A 812 -0.91 -4.23 -25.08
N GLU A 813 -0.25 -4.56 -23.97
CA GLU A 813 -0.95 -4.77 -22.70
C GLU A 813 -1.47 -3.47 -22.08
N MET A 814 -0.77 -2.35 -22.25
CA MET A 814 -1.24 -1.05 -21.72
C MET A 814 -2.54 -0.57 -22.39
N ALA A 815 -2.76 -0.91 -23.67
CA ALA A 815 -4.05 -0.64 -24.34
C ALA A 815 -5.20 -1.46 -23.74
N LYS A 816 -4.92 -2.68 -23.25
CA LYS A 816 -5.92 -3.51 -22.55
C LYS A 816 -6.24 -2.94 -21.17
N LEU A 817 -5.27 -2.33 -20.50
CA LEU A 817 -5.49 -1.61 -19.25
C LEU A 817 -6.37 -0.38 -19.47
N ASP A 818 -6.12 0.40 -20.53
CA ASP A 818 -6.98 1.54 -20.91
C ASP A 818 -8.42 1.06 -21.21
N ALA A 819 -8.59 -0.01 -21.99
CA ALA A 819 -9.91 -0.60 -22.25
C ALA A 819 -10.63 -1.03 -20.96
N SER A 820 -9.88 -1.47 -19.96
CA SER A 820 -10.41 -1.87 -18.64
C SER A 820 -10.68 -0.69 -17.70
N GLY A 821 -10.41 0.55 -18.12
CA GLY A 821 -10.56 1.75 -17.31
C GLY A 821 -9.57 1.85 -16.15
N ILE A 822 -8.39 1.23 -16.26
CA ILE A 822 -7.35 1.27 -15.22
C ILE A 822 -6.51 2.54 -15.38
N ASN A 823 -6.45 3.37 -14.33
CA ASN A 823 -5.63 4.57 -14.28
C ASN A 823 -4.16 4.28 -13.96
N TYR A 824 -3.52 3.42 -14.77
CA TYR A 824 -2.10 3.07 -14.60
C TYR A 824 -1.19 4.30 -14.72
N ARG A 825 0.01 4.21 -14.12
CA ARG A 825 1.10 5.18 -14.31
C ARG A 825 1.63 5.16 -15.73
N ILE A 826 1.48 6.28 -16.44
CA ILE A 826 2.17 6.51 -17.72
C ILE A 826 3.63 6.89 -17.43
N PRO A 827 4.63 6.15 -17.91
CA PRO A 827 6.03 6.46 -17.62
C PRO A 827 6.47 7.78 -18.26
N VAL A 828 7.20 8.59 -17.50
CA VAL A 828 7.81 9.82 -18.00
C VAL A 828 8.92 9.48 -19.03
N PRO A 829 8.96 10.12 -20.22
CA PRO A 829 10.02 9.88 -21.19
C PRO A 829 11.40 10.31 -20.68
N GLY A 830 12.43 9.64 -21.21
CA GLY A 830 13.78 10.17 -21.21
C GLY A 830 14.00 11.06 -22.43
N ALA A 831 14.76 12.15 -22.26
CA ALA A 831 15.14 13.03 -23.37
C ALA A 831 16.54 13.66 -23.20
N ILE A 832 17.21 13.92 -24.32
CA ILE A 832 18.48 14.69 -24.40
C ILE A 832 18.50 15.57 -25.65
N MET A 833 19.24 16.70 -25.60
CA MET A 833 19.70 17.39 -26.81
C MET A 833 21.04 16.81 -27.27
N GLN A 834 21.09 16.28 -28.49
CA GLN A 834 22.31 15.79 -29.12
C GLN A 834 22.37 16.26 -30.58
N ASP A 835 23.51 16.82 -30.98
CA ASP A 835 23.75 17.31 -32.35
C ASP A 835 22.65 18.27 -32.88
N GLY A 836 22.14 19.14 -32.00
CA GLY A 836 21.07 20.10 -32.30
C GLY A 836 19.69 19.46 -32.49
N LYS A 837 19.51 18.22 -32.01
CA LYS A 837 18.24 17.49 -32.08
C LYS A 837 17.80 17.01 -30.71
N LEU A 838 16.48 17.01 -30.50
CA LEU A 838 15.84 16.32 -29.40
C LEU A 838 15.80 14.83 -29.70
N HIS A 839 16.36 14.02 -28.80
CA HIS A 839 16.24 12.58 -28.78
C HIS A 839 15.41 12.18 -27.57
N MET A 840 14.39 11.33 -27.78
CA MET A 840 13.54 10.80 -26.72
C MET A 840 13.49 9.27 -26.75
N ASN A 841 13.33 8.67 -25.57
CA ASN A 841 13.04 7.26 -25.38
C ASN A 841 12.09 7.07 -24.18
N ILE A 842 11.64 5.83 -23.96
CA ILE A 842 10.71 5.51 -22.89
C ILE A 842 10.93 4.07 -22.40
N SER A 843 10.59 3.80 -21.13
CA SER A 843 10.80 2.49 -20.52
C SER A 843 9.88 1.40 -21.07
N MET A 844 8.76 1.77 -21.72
CA MET A 844 7.79 0.89 -22.37
C MET A 844 7.66 1.25 -23.84
N PRO A 845 8.56 0.77 -24.72
CA PRO A 845 8.51 1.10 -26.15
C PRO A 845 7.18 0.69 -26.77
N GLY A 846 6.57 1.60 -27.53
CA GLY A 846 5.22 1.46 -28.10
C GLY A 846 4.27 2.57 -27.67
N LEU A 847 4.50 3.15 -26.49
CA LEU A 847 3.72 4.28 -26.02
C LEU A 847 3.96 5.56 -26.85
N PRO A 848 2.90 6.34 -27.13
CA PRO A 848 3.04 7.64 -27.79
C PRO A 848 3.79 8.63 -26.91
N MET A 849 4.67 9.43 -27.51
CA MET A 849 5.42 10.49 -26.85
C MET A 849 5.16 11.83 -27.52
N GLN A 850 5.20 12.89 -26.73
CA GLN A 850 5.05 14.26 -27.19
C GLN A 850 6.11 15.17 -26.59
N TYR A 851 6.38 16.28 -27.28
CA TYR A 851 7.23 17.35 -26.79
C TYR A 851 6.56 18.72 -27.00
N SER A 852 6.92 19.67 -26.15
CA SER A 852 6.54 21.08 -26.25
C SER A 852 7.82 21.92 -26.36
N VAL A 853 7.72 23.08 -27.03
CA VAL A 853 8.79 24.09 -27.13
C VAL A 853 8.33 25.47 -26.63
N ASP A 854 7.15 25.53 -26.01
CA ASP A 854 6.47 26.75 -25.58
C ASP A 854 6.02 26.71 -24.11
N GLY A 855 6.69 25.87 -23.30
CA GLY A 855 6.38 25.69 -21.88
C GLY A 855 5.04 24.98 -21.65
N GLY A 856 4.80 23.90 -22.40
CA GLY A 856 3.63 23.04 -22.23
C GLY A 856 2.33 23.57 -22.81
N GLN A 857 2.33 24.71 -23.53
CA GLN A 857 1.11 25.31 -24.11
C GLN A 857 0.61 24.55 -25.34
N SER A 858 1.52 24.03 -26.16
CA SER A 858 1.21 23.14 -27.29
C SER A 858 2.14 21.94 -27.35
N TRP A 859 1.58 20.80 -27.78
CA TRP A 859 2.25 19.51 -27.79
C TRP A 859 2.32 18.93 -29.21
N MET A 860 3.50 18.43 -29.58
CA MET A 860 3.79 17.83 -30.88
C MET A 860 4.18 16.36 -30.70
N ASP A 861 3.65 15.48 -31.54
CA ASP A 861 4.01 14.06 -31.52
C ASP A 861 5.48 13.83 -31.86
N TYR A 862 6.16 13.01 -31.07
CA TYR A 862 7.53 12.56 -31.31
C TYR A 862 7.53 11.19 -32.00
N VAL A 863 8.13 11.14 -33.19
CA VAL A 863 8.29 9.88 -33.97
C VAL A 863 9.75 9.55 -34.31
N ALA A 864 10.62 10.56 -34.28
CA ALA A 864 12.05 10.45 -34.60
C ALA A 864 12.77 11.71 -34.08
N PRO A 865 14.11 11.71 -33.98
CA PRO A 865 14.85 12.88 -33.50
C PRO A 865 14.54 14.16 -34.28
N VAL A 866 14.20 15.24 -33.57
CA VAL A 866 13.70 16.51 -34.14
C VAL A 866 14.73 17.61 -33.98
N ALA A 867 15.04 18.37 -35.03
CA ALA A 867 15.91 19.54 -34.92
C ALA A 867 15.19 20.69 -34.20
N LEU A 868 15.77 21.17 -33.10
CA LEU A 868 15.24 22.28 -32.29
C LEU A 868 16.31 23.36 -32.11
N ASP A 869 15.88 24.57 -31.75
CA ASP A 869 16.80 25.59 -31.27
C ASP A 869 17.41 25.14 -29.94
N ASN A 870 18.72 25.32 -29.76
CA ASN A 870 19.42 24.97 -28.53
C ASN A 870 18.92 25.78 -27.31
N ASN A 871 18.23 26.91 -27.54
CA ASN A 871 17.62 27.73 -26.49
C ASN A 871 16.12 27.46 -26.29
N ALA A 872 15.53 26.47 -26.97
CA ALA A 872 14.12 26.15 -26.79
C ALA A 872 13.88 25.63 -25.36
N ASN A 873 12.81 26.10 -24.72
CA ASN A 873 12.33 25.50 -23.46
C ASN A 873 11.58 24.22 -23.81
N VAL A 874 12.27 23.08 -23.72
CA VAL A 874 11.73 21.78 -24.13
C VAL A 874 11.13 21.06 -22.94
N GLU A 875 9.86 20.69 -23.07
CA GLU A 875 9.19 19.76 -22.16
C GLU A 875 8.81 18.49 -22.90
N VAL A 876 8.82 17.35 -22.20
CA VAL A 876 8.48 16.04 -22.77
C VAL A 876 7.45 15.32 -21.90
N ARG A 877 6.56 14.57 -22.55
CA ARG A 877 5.59 13.70 -21.89
C ARG A 877 5.28 12.47 -22.74
N ALA A 878 4.70 11.46 -22.11
CA ALA A 878 4.09 10.33 -22.81
C ALA A 878 2.57 10.40 -22.70
N LEU A 879 1.87 9.65 -23.54
CA LEU A 879 0.43 9.45 -23.47
C LEU A 879 0.11 7.99 -23.11
N SER A 880 -1.11 7.75 -22.65
CA SER A 880 -1.68 6.40 -22.61
C SER A 880 -1.71 5.78 -24.00
N ALA A 881 -1.82 4.46 -24.07
CA ALA A 881 -1.82 3.74 -25.34
C ALA A 881 -3.00 4.17 -26.25
N ASP A 882 -4.17 4.47 -25.66
CA ASP A 882 -5.35 5.02 -26.34
C ASP A 882 -5.30 6.56 -26.59
N LYS A 883 -4.23 7.23 -26.13
CA LYS A 883 -4.00 8.67 -26.22
C LYS A 883 -5.03 9.55 -25.49
N GLN A 884 -5.84 8.99 -24.58
CA GLN A 884 -6.85 9.75 -23.84
C GLN A 884 -6.32 10.35 -22.52
N ARG A 885 -5.20 9.83 -22.00
CA ARG A 885 -4.56 10.33 -20.78
C ARG A 885 -3.14 10.79 -21.08
N GLU A 886 -2.73 11.82 -20.35
CA GLU A 886 -1.43 12.45 -20.49
C GLU A 886 -0.59 12.11 -19.24
N GLY A 887 0.65 11.66 -19.45
CA GLY A 887 1.61 11.50 -18.36
C GLY A 887 2.16 12.85 -17.91
N ARG A 888 2.83 12.86 -16.75
CA ARG A 888 3.51 14.06 -16.24
C ARG A 888 4.51 14.60 -17.27
N ALA A 889 4.45 15.91 -17.51
CA ALA A 889 5.43 16.63 -18.30
C ALA A 889 6.70 16.92 -17.46
N VAL A 890 7.87 16.81 -18.08
CA VAL A 890 9.14 17.19 -17.47
C VAL A 890 9.97 18.03 -18.42
N SER A 891 10.68 19.01 -17.87
CA SER A 891 11.62 19.85 -18.63
C SER A 891 12.93 19.10 -18.89
N LEU A 892 13.59 19.49 -19.98
CA LEU A 892 14.86 18.92 -20.43
C LEU A 892 16.09 19.41 -19.64
#